data_AF-A0AAD5NX86-F1
#
_entry.id   AF-A0AAD5NX86-F1
#
_cell.length_a   1.000
_cell.length_b   1.000
_cell.length_c   1.000
_cell.angle_alpha   90.00
_cell.angle_beta   90.00
_cell.angle_gamma   90.00
#
_symmetry.space_group_name_H-M   'P 1'
#
loop_
_entity.id
_entity.type
_entity.pdbx_description
1 polymer ?
#
loop_
_entity_poly.entity_id
_entity_poly.type
_entity_poly.pdbx_seq_one_letter_code
_entity_poly.pdbx_strand_id
1 'polypeptide(L)'
;MEKLRRLVNEIAYTQDHAKLTPLQSSLTPLLSFASSIYGVALYLRRSLHRFGLFSNQRLPVPVISVGNLTWGGNGKTPMVEFIARFVDDSGISPLILTRGYAGGDEVRMLRRHLIGRPVKIGVGANRAATAASFFEKYGYIDPRCRKFSESTCIGRKLGSHMKSDEIGVIVLDDGMQHWSLWRDLEIVMVNGLMPWGNHQLLPLGPLREPLTALKKADAAVIHNADLVSDQNLKNIELEMQEIKNSLPIFFTRMAPSYLFEVGNANSKIPLTAVSNAVVLCVSAIGSANAFVQGLGKLGAYYVDRLDYSDHHVFQVEDIETIRKRLGELEGKFGSKPIVVVTEKDYDRDPEILKHLEPSKVLVLCSELQFLAHGGCSEDSFKSLLKRISGIEMIRVSNHLPNGCTQNHHFDEAMAHPAIHRVSTCMALWCTVLQLVVVVVGFGVVGLLMGQLIPLTKQVDYYATVYEDLMKQLGIGGAQQHLSKSLFVVVIGSNDIFHYLGSSDLQNKYTPQQYVTLMTTNLEPQFREGYAFEELIESYTESYLTHTFEVSSLFASSICNHSTKANERESTFRVVDKYSPCFQPSLHRSPPSLTDIIRSDRARIYSIQARLSKDSGRRDLIVETNSLRIPVIDGSAFDTLSYLVTVGLGTPKKDLSLILDTGSRLTWTQCEPCRLCYKQSEPLFDRDDSSSYVSIPRTDPVCAYVRRPVDPPSPTKLCSYEVSYGDGSISVGFFSKETLTMSAAEKINSFLFGCGTENTGPFNLEAGVLGLNQEDASIVVQTAQKYKKIFSYCLPSSTSSTGHLTFGSQTPAPADIKYTKLVAEKSPYYGLDLIGIGLGGTKLDISESIFTTPGTIIDSGAVFTYLPPVAYTTFRDAFRVKMSAYPLIPGPTAAIETCYDFSKSTSVTVPEISFFFKDGTVVGMPGKSSLIAYNSTLTCLGFQKYKDGDKQSIIGNKVQRTMEVVYDVAGQRVGFAPNACS
;
A
#
# COMPACT_ATOMS: atom_id res chain seq x y z
N MET A 1 -0.77 -14.32 10.79
CA MET A 1 -1.93 -14.00 9.91
C MET A 1 -2.19 -15.08 8.86
N GLU A 2 -1.19 -15.54 8.10
CA GLU A 2 -1.37 -16.53 7.03
C GLU A 2 -1.97 -17.88 7.50
N LYS A 3 -1.46 -18.42 8.61
CA LYS A 3 -2.00 -19.65 9.22
C LYS A 3 -3.51 -19.55 9.55
N LEU A 4 -3.95 -18.38 10.00
CA LEU A 4 -5.35 -18.13 10.34
C LEU A 4 -6.22 -18.04 9.07
N ARG A 5 -5.73 -17.40 8.00
CA ARG A 5 -6.44 -17.32 6.72
C ARG A 5 -6.65 -18.70 6.10
N ARG A 6 -5.62 -19.55 6.09
CA ARG A 6 -5.73 -20.94 5.63
C ARG A 6 -6.78 -21.71 6.40
N LEU A 7 -6.76 -21.60 7.73
CA LEU A 7 -7.69 -22.29 8.61
C LEU A 7 -9.15 -21.83 8.39
N VAL A 8 -9.41 -20.53 8.21
CA VAL A 8 -10.74 -20.02 7.85
C VAL A 8 -11.18 -20.53 6.48
N ASN A 9 -10.27 -20.60 5.50
CA ASN A 9 -10.59 -21.10 4.18
C ASN A 9 -10.95 -22.60 4.20
N GLU A 10 -10.23 -23.40 4.99
CA GLU A 10 -10.57 -24.81 5.21
C GLU A 10 -11.96 -24.99 5.83
N ILE A 11 -12.33 -24.18 6.84
CA ILE A 11 -13.67 -24.20 7.43
C ILE A 11 -14.74 -23.86 6.38
N ALA A 12 -14.50 -22.82 5.57
CA ALA A 12 -15.45 -22.35 4.57
C ALA A 12 -15.77 -23.38 3.49
N TYR A 13 -14.83 -24.26 3.15
CA TYR A 13 -15.02 -25.28 2.12
C TYR A 13 -15.27 -26.69 2.68
N THR A 14 -15.30 -26.87 4.01
CA THR A 14 -15.63 -28.14 4.64
C THR A 14 -17.15 -28.29 4.77
N GLN A 15 -17.75 -29.21 4.00
CA GLN A 15 -19.18 -29.49 4.07
C GLN A 15 -19.58 -30.34 5.30
N ASP A 16 -18.70 -31.24 5.74
CA ASP A 16 -18.93 -32.11 6.88
C ASP A 16 -18.18 -31.59 8.11
N HIS A 17 -18.90 -30.91 9.00
CA HIS A 17 -18.34 -30.34 10.23
C HIS A 17 -17.72 -31.39 11.17
N ALA A 18 -18.05 -32.68 11.04
CA ALA A 18 -17.43 -33.75 11.82
C ALA A 18 -15.95 -33.98 11.44
N LYS A 19 -15.51 -33.50 10.28
CA LYS A 19 -14.12 -33.60 9.79
C LYS A 19 -13.22 -32.44 10.25
N LEU A 20 -13.77 -31.47 10.97
CA LEU A 20 -13.00 -30.33 11.48
C LEU A 20 -12.12 -30.73 12.66
N THR A 21 -10.90 -30.23 12.67
CA THR A 21 -9.97 -30.36 13.80
C THR A 21 -10.53 -29.64 15.04
N PRO A 22 -10.09 -30.00 16.27
CA PRO A 22 -10.55 -29.32 17.49
C PRO A 22 -10.34 -27.80 17.47
N LEU A 23 -9.26 -27.33 16.83
CA LEU A 23 -8.96 -25.91 16.65
C LEU A 23 -9.90 -25.22 15.66
N GLN A 24 -10.30 -25.89 14.58
CA GLN A 24 -11.28 -25.35 13.63
C GLN A 24 -12.68 -25.30 14.26
N SER A 25 -13.06 -26.36 14.98
CA SER A 25 -14.35 -26.46 15.66
C SER A 25 -14.57 -25.38 16.73
N SER A 26 -13.50 -24.95 17.42
CA SER A 26 -13.60 -23.86 18.41
C SER A 26 -13.84 -22.48 17.78
N LEU A 27 -13.48 -22.28 16.51
CA LEU A 27 -13.67 -21.01 15.79
C LEU A 27 -15.04 -20.89 15.12
N THR A 28 -15.71 -22.02 14.84
CA THR A 28 -17.02 -22.07 14.16
C THR A 28 -18.11 -21.20 14.81
N PRO A 29 -18.30 -21.16 16.15
CA PRO A 29 -19.34 -20.32 16.77
C PRO A 29 -19.14 -18.83 16.51
N LEU A 30 -17.89 -18.36 16.58
CA LEU A 30 -17.53 -16.97 16.31
C LEU A 30 -17.79 -16.61 14.83
N LEU A 31 -17.35 -17.47 13.91
CA LEU A 31 -17.56 -17.28 12.47
C LEU A 31 -19.05 -17.31 12.10
N SER A 32 -19.84 -18.18 12.75
CA SER A 32 -21.29 -18.29 12.55
C SER A 32 -22.03 -17.02 12.99
N PHE A 33 -21.67 -16.48 14.16
CA PHE A 33 -22.23 -15.21 14.63
C PHE A 33 -21.89 -14.05 13.67
N ALA A 34 -20.62 -13.95 13.25
CA ALA A 34 -20.20 -12.95 12.27
C ALA A 34 -20.92 -13.11 10.91
N SER A 35 -21.17 -14.35 10.47
CA SER A 35 -21.87 -14.66 9.21
C SER A 35 -23.32 -14.21 9.25
N SER A 36 -23.97 -14.38 10.41
CA SER A 36 -25.34 -13.92 10.64
C SER A 36 -25.45 -12.40 10.56
N ILE A 37 -24.51 -11.65 11.17
CA ILE A 37 -24.44 -10.18 11.06
C ILE A 37 -24.26 -9.74 9.60
N TYR A 38 -23.35 -10.40 8.88
CA TYR A 38 -23.11 -10.12 7.46
C TYR A 38 -24.37 -10.38 6.61
N GLY A 39 -25.08 -11.47 6.88
CA GLY A 39 -26.37 -11.79 6.25
C GLY A 39 -27.43 -10.71 6.47
N VAL A 40 -27.56 -10.19 7.69
CA VAL A 40 -28.48 -9.08 8.01
C VAL A 40 -28.10 -7.81 7.23
N ALA A 41 -26.81 -7.47 7.21
CA ALA A 41 -26.33 -6.29 6.48
C ALA A 41 -26.62 -6.39 4.96
N LEU A 42 -26.44 -7.58 4.37
CA LEU A 42 -26.80 -7.84 2.97
C LEU A 42 -28.30 -7.71 2.72
N TYR A 43 -29.12 -8.26 3.60
CA TYR A 43 -30.58 -8.17 3.50
C TYR A 43 -31.06 -6.70 3.54
N LEU A 44 -30.52 -5.91 4.47
CA LEU A 44 -30.81 -4.48 4.57
C LEU A 44 -30.38 -3.75 3.30
N ARG A 45 -29.15 -3.98 2.83
CA ARG A 45 -28.64 -3.35 1.61
C ARG A 45 -29.50 -3.66 0.39
N ARG A 46 -29.92 -4.93 0.22
CA ARG A 46 -30.83 -5.36 -0.85
C ARG A 46 -32.18 -4.67 -0.77
N SER A 47 -32.73 -4.56 0.44
CA SER A 47 -34.01 -3.90 0.69
C SER A 47 -33.94 -2.42 0.32
N LEU A 48 -32.89 -1.71 0.75
CA LEU A 48 -32.69 -0.29 0.43
C LEU A 48 -32.60 -0.03 -1.09
N HIS A 49 -31.91 -0.89 -1.84
CA HIS A 49 -31.89 -0.79 -3.31
C HIS A 49 -33.26 -1.11 -3.94
N ARG A 50 -34.02 -2.08 -3.39
CA ARG A 50 -35.37 -2.42 -3.88
C ARG A 50 -36.36 -1.27 -3.67
N PHE A 51 -36.24 -0.53 -2.57
CA PHE A 51 -37.08 0.63 -2.27
C PHE A 51 -36.63 1.93 -2.98
N GLY A 52 -35.59 1.88 -3.82
CA GLY A 52 -35.12 3.04 -4.59
C GLY A 52 -34.42 4.12 -3.76
N LEU A 53 -34.05 3.81 -2.51
CA LEU A 53 -33.33 4.74 -1.61
C LEU A 53 -31.88 4.98 -2.05
N PHE A 54 -31.35 4.12 -2.92
CA PHE A 54 -30.06 4.31 -3.59
C PHE A 54 -30.29 4.38 -5.11
N SER A 55 -29.69 5.38 -5.75
CA SER A 55 -29.78 5.58 -7.21
C SER A 55 -29.02 4.48 -7.96
N ASN A 56 -29.69 3.80 -8.90
CA ASN A 56 -29.05 2.94 -9.88
C ASN A 56 -28.68 3.79 -11.10
N GLN A 57 -27.38 4.01 -11.30
CA GLN A 57 -26.89 4.80 -12.42
C GLN A 57 -26.82 3.93 -13.68
N ARG A 58 -27.52 4.35 -14.73
CA ARG A 58 -27.42 3.72 -16.06
C ARG A 58 -26.44 4.50 -16.91
N LEU A 59 -25.47 3.79 -17.48
CA LEU A 59 -24.45 4.37 -18.36
C LEU A 59 -24.97 4.45 -19.81
N PRO A 60 -24.41 5.34 -20.64
CA PRO A 60 -24.90 5.55 -22.01
C PRO A 60 -24.57 4.42 -23.00
N VAL A 61 -23.72 3.47 -22.60
CA VAL A 61 -23.36 2.27 -23.38
C VAL A 61 -23.73 1.00 -22.61
N PRO A 62 -23.91 -0.15 -23.29
CA PRO A 62 -24.22 -1.42 -22.63
C PRO A 62 -23.15 -1.83 -21.61
N VAL A 63 -23.60 -2.33 -20.46
CA VAL A 63 -22.72 -2.80 -19.37
C VAL A 63 -22.85 -4.32 -19.22
N ILE A 64 -21.77 -5.05 -19.48
CA ILE A 64 -21.65 -6.49 -19.26
C ILE A 64 -20.91 -6.72 -17.94
N SER A 65 -21.58 -7.31 -16.95
CA SER A 65 -20.99 -7.66 -15.65
C SER A 65 -20.48 -9.09 -15.66
N VAL A 66 -19.25 -9.25 -15.17
CA VAL A 66 -18.66 -10.56 -14.85
C VAL A 66 -18.44 -10.59 -13.34
N GLY A 67 -19.22 -11.40 -12.66
CA GLY A 67 -19.18 -11.53 -11.20
C GLY A 67 -19.10 -12.97 -10.73
N ASN A 68 -19.15 -13.15 -9.42
CA ASN A 68 -19.21 -14.46 -8.79
C ASN A 68 -19.95 -14.38 -7.44
N LEU A 69 -20.31 -15.55 -6.90
CA LEU A 69 -20.97 -15.65 -5.60
C LEU A 69 -20.03 -16.03 -4.46
N THR A 70 -18.90 -16.65 -4.75
CA THR A 70 -17.93 -17.10 -3.74
C THR A 70 -16.69 -16.19 -3.71
N TRP A 71 -15.88 -16.22 -2.66
CA TRP A 71 -14.49 -15.75 -2.78
C TRP A 71 -13.62 -16.79 -3.52
N GLY A 72 -12.43 -16.39 -3.98
CA GLY A 72 -11.46 -17.28 -4.63
C GLY A 72 -11.47 -17.25 -6.16
N GLY A 73 -10.62 -18.08 -6.76
CA GLY A 73 -10.28 -18.09 -8.18
C GLY A 73 -11.39 -18.67 -9.05
N ASN A 74 -12.38 -17.85 -9.42
CA ASN A 74 -13.55 -18.27 -10.21
C ASN A 74 -13.38 -18.06 -11.73
N GLY A 75 -12.24 -17.57 -12.21
CA GLY A 75 -12.01 -17.34 -13.65
C GLY A 75 -12.57 -16.02 -14.19
N LYS A 76 -12.86 -15.04 -13.32
CA LYS A 76 -13.41 -13.72 -13.73
C LYS A 76 -12.49 -12.95 -14.66
N THR A 77 -11.22 -12.76 -14.28
CA THR A 77 -10.26 -11.97 -15.07
C THR A 77 -10.04 -12.56 -16.47
N PRO A 78 -9.83 -13.89 -16.64
CA PRO A 78 -9.79 -14.51 -17.98
C PRO A 78 -11.09 -14.35 -18.78
N MET A 79 -12.26 -14.40 -18.14
CA MET A 79 -13.55 -14.14 -18.80
C MET A 79 -13.70 -12.68 -19.25
N VAL A 80 -13.29 -11.73 -18.42
CA VAL A 80 -13.27 -10.29 -18.75
C VAL A 80 -12.36 -10.05 -19.96
N GLU A 81 -11.19 -10.69 -19.98
CA GLU A 81 -10.27 -10.64 -21.11
C GLU A 81 -10.89 -11.25 -22.39
N PHE A 82 -11.50 -12.43 -22.28
CA PHE A 82 -12.19 -13.09 -23.41
C PHE A 82 -13.26 -12.19 -24.02
N ILE A 83 -14.13 -11.61 -23.18
CA ILE A 83 -15.20 -10.70 -23.63
C ILE A 83 -14.60 -9.46 -24.27
N ALA A 84 -13.57 -8.85 -23.67
CA ALA A 84 -12.94 -7.66 -24.22
C ALA A 84 -12.31 -7.92 -25.59
N ARG A 85 -11.59 -9.04 -25.76
CA ARG A 85 -11.04 -9.45 -27.06
C ARG A 85 -12.13 -9.67 -28.09
N PHE A 86 -13.21 -10.37 -27.72
CA PHE A 86 -14.33 -10.61 -28.62
C PHE A 86 -15.02 -9.31 -29.09
N VAL A 87 -15.23 -8.36 -28.19
CA VAL A 87 -15.83 -7.06 -28.51
C VAL A 87 -14.91 -6.24 -29.40
N ASP A 88 -13.61 -6.26 -29.13
CA ASP A 88 -12.58 -5.62 -29.95
C ASP A 88 -12.48 -6.24 -31.36
N ASP A 89 -12.46 -7.58 -31.46
CA ASP A 89 -12.46 -8.31 -32.73
C ASP A 89 -13.74 -8.03 -33.55
N SER A 90 -14.80 -7.56 -32.90
CA SER A 90 -16.05 -7.11 -33.54
C SER A 90 -16.01 -5.63 -33.96
N GLY A 91 -14.85 -4.97 -33.84
CA GLY A 91 -14.63 -3.56 -34.23
C GLY A 91 -15.17 -2.53 -33.22
N ILE A 92 -15.49 -2.95 -31.99
CA ILE A 92 -16.00 -2.06 -30.94
C ILE A 92 -14.94 -1.92 -29.87
N SER A 93 -14.60 -0.70 -29.49
CA SER A 93 -13.61 -0.46 -28.43
C SER A 93 -14.27 -0.64 -27.03
N PRO A 94 -13.82 -1.63 -26.22
CA PRO A 94 -14.40 -1.89 -24.91
C PRO A 94 -13.70 -1.09 -23.80
N LEU A 95 -14.45 -0.75 -22.75
CA LEU A 95 -13.92 -0.24 -21.49
C LEU A 95 -14.07 -1.31 -20.40
N ILE A 96 -12.96 -1.89 -19.97
CA ILE A 96 -12.90 -2.74 -18.78
C ILE A 96 -12.89 -1.83 -17.56
N LEU A 97 -13.84 -2.02 -16.65
CA LEU A 97 -13.85 -1.36 -15.34
C LEU A 97 -13.49 -2.40 -14.28
N THR A 98 -12.45 -2.13 -13.48
CA THR A 98 -12.04 -2.95 -12.33
C THR A 98 -11.75 -2.08 -11.10
N ARG A 99 -11.70 -2.67 -9.90
CA ARG A 99 -11.56 -1.93 -8.61
C ARG A 99 -10.10 -1.78 -8.21
N GLY A 100 -9.20 -2.60 -8.77
CA GLY A 100 -7.77 -2.55 -8.49
C GLY A 100 -7.41 -3.10 -7.11
N TYR A 101 -7.83 -4.34 -6.80
CA TYR A 101 -7.51 -4.99 -5.52
C TYR A 101 -6.04 -5.48 -5.44
N ALA A 102 -5.55 -5.59 -4.19
CA ALA A 102 -4.46 -6.46 -3.73
C ALA A 102 -3.24 -6.65 -4.67
N GLY A 103 -2.58 -5.53 -5.01
CA GLY A 103 -1.31 -5.53 -5.76
C GLY A 103 -1.42 -5.13 -7.23
N GLY A 104 -2.63 -5.05 -7.79
CA GLY A 104 -2.87 -4.59 -9.17
C GLY A 104 -2.36 -5.56 -10.25
N ASP A 105 -2.09 -6.80 -9.87
CA ASP A 105 -1.68 -7.90 -10.74
C ASP A 105 -2.68 -8.13 -11.88
N GLU A 106 -3.98 -8.14 -11.59
CA GLU A 106 -5.05 -8.31 -12.61
C GLU A 106 -5.00 -7.21 -13.68
N VAL A 107 -4.77 -5.95 -13.27
CA VAL A 107 -4.68 -4.81 -14.21
C VAL A 107 -3.42 -4.92 -15.06
N ARG A 108 -2.29 -5.34 -14.47
CA ARG A 108 -1.02 -5.50 -15.18
C ARG A 108 -1.10 -6.65 -16.20
N MET A 109 -1.68 -7.77 -15.80
CA MET A 109 -1.95 -8.91 -16.68
C MET A 109 -2.83 -8.49 -17.86
N LEU A 110 -3.98 -7.84 -17.61
CA LEU A 110 -4.87 -7.35 -18.67
C LEU A 110 -4.17 -6.36 -19.61
N ARG A 111 -3.34 -5.45 -19.08
CA ARG A 111 -2.55 -4.51 -19.90
C ARG A 111 -1.52 -5.22 -20.78
N ARG A 112 -0.86 -6.27 -20.25
CA ARG A 112 0.11 -7.07 -21.00
C ARG A 112 -0.57 -7.85 -22.12
N HIS A 113 -1.72 -8.46 -21.85
CA HIS A 113 -2.44 -9.29 -22.82
C HIS A 113 -3.16 -8.50 -23.91
N LEU A 114 -3.61 -7.28 -23.58
CA LEU A 114 -4.39 -6.43 -24.48
C LEU A 114 -3.55 -5.30 -25.09
N ILE A 115 -2.21 -5.40 -25.02
CA ILE A 115 -1.31 -4.42 -25.61
C ILE A 115 -1.53 -4.34 -27.12
N GLY A 116 -1.57 -3.11 -27.65
CA GLY A 116 -1.82 -2.87 -29.08
C GLY A 116 -3.28 -3.01 -29.53
N ARG A 117 -4.21 -3.38 -28.63
CA ARG A 117 -5.65 -3.37 -28.90
C ARG A 117 -6.28 -2.07 -28.38
N PRO A 118 -7.35 -1.54 -29.02
CA PRO A 118 -8.06 -0.35 -28.57
C PRO A 118 -8.96 -0.61 -27.35
N VAL A 119 -8.49 -1.40 -26.37
CA VAL A 119 -9.19 -1.69 -25.11
C VAL A 119 -8.76 -0.69 -24.03
N LYS A 120 -9.74 -0.12 -23.33
CA LYS A 120 -9.53 0.86 -22.26
C LYS A 120 -9.70 0.15 -20.92
N ILE A 121 -8.84 0.43 -19.95
CA ILE A 121 -8.92 -0.17 -18.60
C ILE A 121 -9.02 0.95 -17.57
N GLY A 122 -10.21 1.11 -16.99
CA GLY A 122 -10.50 2.04 -15.89
C GLY A 122 -10.41 1.34 -14.54
N VAL A 123 -9.62 1.91 -13.63
CA VAL A 123 -9.43 1.39 -12.27
C VAL A 123 -10.00 2.39 -11.27
N GLY A 124 -10.91 1.95 -10.40
CA GLY A 124 -11.46 2.80 -9.35
C GLY A 124 -12.52 2.11 -8.49
N ALA A 125 -12.68 2.57 -7.25
CA ALA A 125 -13.73 2.05 -6.35
C ALA A 125 -15.13 2.49 -6.82
N ASN A 126 -15.26 3.71 -7.33
CA ASN A 126 -16.50 4.22 -7.92
C ASN A 126 -16.50 4.01 -9.43
N ARG A 127 -16.98 2.83 -9.85
CA ARG A 127 -16.98 2.39 -11.26
C ARG A 127 -17.75 3.34 -12.18
N ALA A 128 -18.80 3.98 -11.68
CA ALA A 128 -19.58 4.92 -12.47
C ALA A 128 -18.83 6.23 -12.74
N ALA A 129 -18.15 6.77 -11.73
CA ALA A 129 -17.30 7.95 -11.89
C ALA A 129 -16.10 7.65 -12.80
N THR A 130 -15.50 6.47 -12.67
CA THR A 130 -14.44 6.01 -13.59
C THR A 130 -14.97 5.89 -15.01
N ALA A 131 -16.16 5.35 -15.23
CA ALA A 131 -16.75 5.32 -16.56
C ALA A 131 -16.96 6.73 -17.14
N ALA A 132 -17.48 7.65 -16.34
CA ALA A 132 -17.74 9.03 -16.75
C ALA A 132 -16.46 9.76 -17.22
N SER A 133 -15.34 9.62 -16.49
CA SER A 133 -14.06 10.24 -16.91
C SER A 133 -13.50 9.64 -18.20
N PHE A 134 -13.72 8.36 -18.44
CA PHE A 134 -13.34 7.71 -19.69
C PHE A 134 -14.23 8.14 -20.86
N PHE A 135 -15.53 8.33 -20.63
CA PHE A 135 -16.43 8.90 -21.65
C PHE A 135 -16.06 10.34 -22.00
N GLU A 136 -15.68 11.16 -21.03
CA GLU A 136 -15.21 12.51 -21.28
C GLU A 136 -13.93 12.52 -22.12
N LYS A 137 -13.03 11.58 -21.85
CA LYS A 137 -11.72 11.49 -22.52
C LYS A 137 -11.78 10.87 -23.92
N TYR A 138 -12.51 9.77 -24.09
CA TYR A 138 -12.49 8.96 -25.30
C TYR A 138 -13.77 9.04 -26.12
N GLY A 139 -14.83 9.66 -25.59
CA GLY A 139 -16.17 9.60 -26.18
C GLY A 139 -16.83 8.24 -25.99
N TYR A 140 -18.07 8.13 -26.42
CA TYR A 140 -18.82 6.88 -26.43
C TYR A 140 -19.79 6.80 -27.60
N ILE A 141 -20.11 5.59 -28.02
CA ILE A 141 -21.05 5.32 -29.11
C ILE A 141 -22.44 5.12 -28.50
N ASP A 142 -23.39 6.04 -28.72
CA ASP A 142 -24.78 5.83 -28.28
C ASP A 142 -25.46 4.74 -29.14
N PRO A 143 -25.85 3.58 -28.56
CA PRO A 143 -26.50 2.50 -29.32
C PRO A 143 -27.83 2.92 -29.94
N ARG A 144 -28.49 3.96 -29.40
CA ARG A 144 -29.77 4.48 -29.89
C ARG A 144 -29.60 5.30 -31.18
N CYS A 145 -28.40 5.76 -31.48
CA CYS A 145 -28.10 6.59 -32.63
C CYS A 145 -27.93 5.85 -33.96
N ARG A 146 -27.88 4.51 -33.97
CA ARG A 146 -27.90 3.69 -35.21
C ARG A 146 -29.28 3.60 -35.88
N LYS A 147 -30.35 4.09 -35.24
CA LYS A 147 -31.75 3.97 -35.73
C LYS A 147 -32.21 5.14 -36.62
N PHE A 148 -31.47 6.24 -36.71
CA PHE A 148 -31.85 7.41 -37.51
C PHE A 148 -30.66 7.89 -38.34
N SER A 149 -30.95 8.31 -39.57
CA SER A 149 -30.06 8.96 -40.54
C SER A 149 -28.87 9.71 -39.91
N GLU A 150 -27.68 9.51 -40.49
CA GLU A 150 -26.34 10.00 -40.07
C GLU A 150 -26.22 11.48 -39.68
N SER A 151 -27.23 12.32 -39.89
CA SER A 151 -27.16 13.77 -39.75
C SER A 151 -27.51 14.34 -38.36
N THR A 152 -28.10 13.58 -37.44
CA THR A 152 -28.71 14.18 -36.23
C THR A 152 -28.19 13.61 -34.90
N CYS A 153 -27.20 12.73 -34.94
CA CYS A 153 -26.78 11.92 -33.80
C CYS A 153 -25.35 12.19 -33.34
N ILE A 154 -24.93 13.46 -33.38
CA ILE A 154 -23.66 13.90 -32.81
C ILE A 154 -23.96 14.55 -31.46
N GLY A 155 -23.96 13.74 -30.40
CA GLY A 155 -23.82 14.27 -29.05
C GLY A 155 -22.44 14.89 -28.90
N ARG A 156 -22.30 16.20 -29.20
CA ARG A 156 -21.17 17.12 -28.90
C ARG A 156 -19.78 16.43 -28.89
N LYS A 157 -18.98 16.43 -29.95
CA LYS A 157 -18.35 17.57 -30.63
C LYS A 157 -17.75 17.03 -31.95
N LEU A 158 -18.24 17.45 -33.11
CA LEU A 158 -17.75 16.97 -34.40
C LEU A 158 -16.46 17.68 -34.81
N GLY A 159 -15.34 16.98 -34.71
CA GLY A 159 -14.25 17.08 -35.67
C GLY A 159 -14.30 15.80 -36.52
N SER A 160 -14.52 15.95 -37.82
CA SER A 160 -14.70 14.87 -38.78
C SER A 160 -13.53 13.90 -38.82
N HIS A 161 -13.67 12.74 -38.17
CA HIS A 161 -13.06 11.44 -38.45
C HIS A 161 -13.64 10.49 -37.39
N MET A 162 -14.35 9.41 -37.78
CA MET A 162 -14.72 8.35 -36.82
C MET A 162 -13.44 7.83 -36.18
N LYS A 163 -13.18 8.20 -34.93
CA LYS A 163 -11.99 7.73 -34.22
C LYS A 163 -12.26 6.29 -33.79
N SER A 164 -11.34 5.40 -34.14
CA SER A 164 -11.26 3.99 -33.70
C SER A 164 -11.17 3.81 -32.16
N ASP A 165 -11.39 4.88 -31.38
CA ASP A 165 -11.13 4.93 -29.93
C ASP A 165 -12.37 5.15 -29.06
N GLU A 166 -13.55 5.44 -29.63
CA GLU A 166 -14.78 5.65 -28.86
C GLU A 166 -15.22 4.37 -28.13
N ILE A 167 -15.76 4.54 -26.93
CA ILE A 167 -16.17 3.41 -26.08
C ILE A 167 -17.57 2.95 -26.50
N GLY A 168 -17.70 1.69 -26.89
CA GLY A 168 -19.00 1.13 -27.29
C GLY A 168 -19.62 0.16 -26.30
N VAL A 169 -18.83 -0.46 -25.42
CA VAL A 169 -19.30 -1.43 -24.41
C VAL A 169 -18.44 -1.31 -23.15
N ILE A 170 -19.06 -1.48 -21.98
CA ILE A 170 -18.36 -1.63 -20.71
C ILE A 170 -18.34 -3.09 -20.28
N VAL A 171 -17.18 -3.58 -19.87
CA VAL A 171 -17.03 -4.88 -19.20
C VAL A 171 -16.67 -4.63 -17.73
N LEU A 172 -17.59 -4.96 -16.84
CA LEU A 172 -17.47 -4.71 -15.41
C LEU A 172 -16.91 -5.96 -14.70
N ASP A 173 -15.67 -5.86 -14.25
CA ASP A 173 -14.99 -6.89 -13.47
C ASP A 173 -15.41 -6.85 -11.98
N ASP A 174 -15.78 -8.01 -11.45
CA ASP A 174 -16.36 -8.22 -10.12
C ASP A 174 -17.65 -7.41 -9.87
N GLY A 175 -18.54 -7.40 -10.87
CA GLY A 175 -19.68 -6.48 -10.92
C GLY A 175 -20.92 -6.89 -10.13
N MET A 176 -21.08 -8.18 -9.79
CA MET A 176 -22.31 -8.70 -9.18
C MET A 176 -22.66 -8.06 -7.82
N GLN A 177 -21.64 -7.74 -7.00
CA GLN A 177 -21.82 -7.03 -5.73
C GLN A 177 -21.83 -5.49 -5.88
N HIS A 178 -21.72 -4.95 -7.10
CA HIS A 178 -21.68 -3.51 -7.38
C HIS A 178 -23.07 -2.96 -7.75
N TRP A 179 -23.94 -2.83 -6.75
CA TRP A 179 -25.36 -2.49 -6.93
C TRP A 179 -25.64 -1.10 -7.55
N SER A 180 -24.71 -0.15 -7.45
CA SER A 180 -24.88 1.24 -7.90
C SER A 180 -24.93 1.45 -9.41
N LEU A 181 -24.44 0.49 -10.21
CA LEU A 181 -24.52 0.54 -11.67
C LEU A 181 -25.59 -0.40 -12.19
N TRP A 182 -26.36 0.06 -13.17
CA TRP A 182 -27.21 -0.82 -13.98
C TRP A 182 -26.35 -1.72 -14.88
N ARG A 183 -26.80 -2.95 -15.11
CA ARG A 183 -26.11 -3.96 -15.94
C ARG A 183 -27.10 -4.48 -16.97
N ASP A 184 -26.69 -4.54 -18.22
CA ASP A 184 -27.52 -5.04 -19.33
C ASP A 184 -27.32 -6.55 -19.55
N LEU A 185 -26.19 -7.11 -19.08
CA LEU A 185 -25.92 -8.55 -18.98
C LEU A 185 -25.19 -8.86 -17.67
N GLU A 186 -25.67 -9.84 -16.89
CA GLU A 186 -24.96 -10.35 -15.71
C GLU A 186 -24.50 -11.79 -15.92
N ILE A 187 -23.18 -12.00 -15.99
CA ILE A 187 -22.53 -13.31 -16.10
C ILE A 187 -21.97 -13.70 -14.74
N VAL A 188 -22.40 -14.85 -14.22
CA VAL A 188 -21.90 -15.39 -12.95
C VAL A 188 -20.91 -16.52 -13.21
N MET A 189 -19.66 -16.30 -12.79
CA MET A 189 -18.60 -17.30 -12.80
C MET A 189 -18.70 -18.20 -11.56
N VAL A 190 -18.61 -19.51 -11.78
CA VAL A 190 -18.65 -20.56 -10.74
C VAL A 190 -17.45 -21.48 -10.91
N ASN A 191 -16.62 -21.66 -9.89
CA ASN A 191 -15.52 -22.65 -9.96
C ASN A 191 -16.07 -24.06 -9.73
N GLY A 192 -16.00 -24.93 -10.74
CA GLY A 192 -16.53 -26.29 -10.67
C GLY A 192 -15.86 -27.20 -9.63
N LEU A 193 -14.60 -26.92 -9.25
CA LEU A 193 -13.91 -27.69 -8.20
C LEU A 193 -14.46 -27.40 -6.80
N MET A 194 -14.97 -26.18 -6.58
CA MET A 194 -15.43 -25.70 -5.28
C MET A 194 -16.57 -24.68 -5.47
N PRO A 195 -17.76 -25.13 -5.92
CA PRO A 195 -18.82 -24.24 -6.40
C PRO A 195 -19.37 -23.34 -5.29
N TRP A 196 -19.82 -23.93 -4.17
CA TRP A 196 -20.51 -23.21 -3.08
C TRP A 196 -19.89 -23.40 -1.69
N GLY A 197 -18.84 -24.23 -1.57
CA GLY A 197 -18.23 -24.62 -0.29
C GLY A 197 -19.24 -25.24 0.68
N ASN A 198 -19.29 -24.72 1.90
CA ASN A 198 -20.21 -25.16 2.95
C ASN A 198 -21.59 -24.48 2.90
N HIS A 199 -21.93 -23.75 1.83
CA HIS A 199 -23.20 -23.05 1.64
C HIS A 199 -23.50 -21.92 2.63
N GLN A 200 -22.52 -21.51 3.44
CA GLN A 200 -22.67 -20.41 4.40
C GLN A 200 -22.14 -19.10 3.83
N LEU A 201 -22.63 -17.98 4.37
CA LEU A 201 -22.15 -16.64 4.03
C LEU A 201 -20.82 -16.32 4.72
N LEU A 202 -20.12 -15.31 4.21
CA LEU A 202 -18.90 -14.80 4.85
C LEU A 202 -19.14 -14.39 6.30
N PRO A 203 -18.23 -14.69 7.25
CA PRO A 203 -16.96 -15.41 7.08
C PRO A 203 -17.03 -16.93 7.38
N LEU A 204 -18.20 -17.47 7.75
CA LEU A 204 -18.35 -18.91 8.05
C LEU A 204 -18.21 -19.77 6.79
N GLY A 205 -18.68 -19.27 5.66
CA GLY A 205 -18.56 -19.90 4.35
C GLY A 205 -18.07 -18.92 3.29
N PRO A 206 -17.93 -19.38 2.04
CA PRO A 206 -17.31 -18.60 0.98
C PRO A 206 -18.30 -17.69 0.26
N LEU A 207 -19.61 -17.80 0.53
CA LEU A 207 -20.64 -17.06 -0.20
C LEU A 207 -20.64 -15.57 0.19
N ARG A 208 -20.36 -14.71 -0.79
CA ARG A 208 -20.50 -13.25 -0.73
C ARG A 208 -21.95 -12.80 -0.77
N GLU A 209 -22.79 -13.58 -1.43
CA GLU A 209 -24.24 -13.42 -1.52
C GLU A 209 -24.90 -14.81 -1.45
N PRO A 210 -26.13 -14.93 -0.91
CA PRO A 210 -26.85 -16.22 -0.92
C PRO A 210 -27.11 -16.68 -2.36
N LEU A 211 -27.20 -18.01 -2.56
CA LEU A 211 -27.41 -18.64 -3.89
C LEU A 211 -28.64 -18.10 -4.64
N THR A 212 -29.66 -17.63 -3.91
CA THR A 212 -30.83 -16.95 -4.49
C THR A 212 -30.48 -15.73 -5.36
N ALA A 213 -29.26 -15.18 -5.23
CA ALA A 213 -28.74 -14.13 -6.09
C ALA A 213 -28.56 -14.57 -7.56
N LEU A 214 -28.44 -15.88 -7.86
CA LEU A 214 -28.41 -16.42 -9.22
C LEU A 214 -29.64 -16.05 -10.04
N LYS A 215 -30.77 -15.71 -9.40
CA LYS A 215 -31.96 -15.21 -10.09
C LYS A 215 -31.70 -13.96 -10.94
N LYS A 216 -30.68 -13.17 -10.58
CA LYS A 216 -30.24 -11.97 -11.32
C LYS A 216 -29.32 -12.28 -12.50
N ALA A 217 -28.72 -13.48 -12.55
CA ALA A 217 -27.78 -13.86 -13.59
C ALA A 217 -28.52 -14.08 -14.90
N ASP A 218 -27.96 -13.62 -16.01
CA ASP A 218 -28.44 -13.88 -17.37
C ASP A 218 -27.73 -15.08 -17.99
N ALA A 219 -26.51 -15.36 -17.55
CA ALA A 219 -25.76 -16.56 -17.88
C ALA A 219 -24.89 -16.99 -16.70
N ALA A 220 -24.63 -18.29 -16.63
CA ALA A 220 -23.68 -18.88 -15.71
C ALA A 220 -22.55 -19.55 -16.47
N VAL A 221 -21.34 -19.51 -15.90
CA VAL A 221 -20.18 -20.15 -16.47
C VAL A 221 -19.48 -20.99 -15.41
N ILE A 222 -19.52 -22.31 -15.57
CA ILE A 222 -18.79 -23.26 -14.76
C ILE A 222 -17.35 -23.33 -15.29
N HIS A 223 -16.42 -22.85 -14.48
CA HIS A 223 -15.01 -22.77 -14.77
C HIS A 223 -14.23 -23.96 -14.20
N ASN A 224 -13.13 -24.35 -14.84
CA ASN A 224 -12.37 -25.58 -14.56
C ASN A 224 -13.21 -26.86 -14.71
N ALA A 225 -14.17 -26.86 -15.63
CA ALA A 225 -15.08 -27.98 -15.80
C ALA A 225 -14.36 -29.27 -16.24
N ASP A 226 -13.21 -29.18 -16.91
CA ASP A 226 -12.37 -30.33 -17.31
C ASP A 226 -11.64 -31.03 -16.14
N LEU A 227 -11.70 -30.44 -14.94
CA LEU A 227 -11.13 -30.99 -13.70
C LEU A 227 -12.20 -31.62 -12.80
N VAL A 228 -13.46 -31.65 -13.24
CA VAL A 228 -14.61 -32.11 -12.48
C VAL A 228 -15.24 -33.30 -13.20
N SER A 229 -15.76 -34.29 -12.47
CA SER A 229 -16.47 -35.41 -13.07
C SER A 229 -17.83 -34.96 -13.64
N ASP A 230 -18.28 -35.62 -14.71
CA ASP A 230 -19.58 -35.31 -15.35
C ASP A 230 -20.75 -35.35 -14.35
N GLN A 231 -20.72 -36.28 -13.39
CA GLN A 231 -21.74 -36.37 -12.35
C GLN A 231 -21.76 -35.13 -11.44
N ASN A 232 -20.59 -34.62 -11.04
CA ASN A 232 -20.50 -33.44 -10.19
C ASN A 232 -20.88 -32.17 -10.98
N LEU A 233 -20.52 -32.08 -12.26
CA LEU A 233 -20.98 -30.99 -13.14
C LEU A 233 -22.50 -30.97 -13.23
N LYS A 234 -23.11 -32.14 -13.45
CA LYS A 234 -24.57 -32.29 -13.49
C LYS A 234 -25.23 -31.88 -12.16
N ASN A 235 -24.63 -32.22 -11.02
CA ASN A 235 -25.15 -31.79 -9.72
C ASN A 235 -25.11 -30.27 -9.57
N ILE A 236 -24.00 -29.62 -9.96
CA ILE A 236 -23.88 -28.15 -9.95
C ILE A 236 -24.94 -27.53 -10.85
N GLU A 237 -25.15 -28.07 -12.05
CA GLU A 237 -26.18 -27.60 -12.98
C GLU A 237 -27.58 -27.69 -12.37
N LEU A 238 -27.92 -28.84 -11.78
CA LEU A 238 -29.22 -29.05 -11.14
C LEU A 238 -29.47 -28.03 -10.03
N GLU A 239 -28.49 -27.81 -9.14
CA GLU A 239 -28.61 -26.80 -8.06
C GLU A 239 -28.86 -25.38 -8.61
N MET A 240 -28.24 -25.03 -9.75
CA MET A 240 -28.45 -23.74 -10.39
C MET A 240 -29.82 -23.65 -11.08
N GLN A 241 -30.26 -24.73 -11.71
CA GLN A 241 -31.56 -24.85 -12.39
C GLN A 241 -32.72 -24.84 -11.39
N GLU A 242 -32.57 -25.41 -10.19
CA GLU A 242 -33.55 -25.30 -9.10
C GLU A 242 -33.85 -23.83 -8.74
N ILE A 243 -32.84 -22.96 -8.82
CA ILE A 243 -32.98 -21.54 -8.51
C ILE A 243 -33.53 -20.75 -9.71
N LYS A 244 -33.06 -21.05 -10.92
CA LYS A 244 -33.51 -20.44 -12.18
C LYS A 244 -33.42 -21.45 -13.33
N ASN A 245 -34.52 -22.15 -13.58
CA ASN A 245 -34.62 -23.23 -14.58
C ASN A 245 -34.23 -22.81 -16.00
N SER A 246 -34.38 -21.53 -16.36
CA SER A 246 -34.07 -21.01 -17.70
C SER A 246 -32.68 -20.39 -17.83
N LEU A 247 -31.81 -20.52 -16.81
CA LEU A 247 -30.46 -19.95 -16.83
C LEU A 247 -29.55 -20.74 -17.79
N PRO A 248 -29.02 -20.14 -18.86
CA PRO A 248 -28.04 -20.81 -19.71
C PRO A 248 -26.72 -21.01 -18.95
N ILE A 249 -26.18 -22.23 -19.00
CA ILE A 249 -24.95 -22.64 -18.31
C ILE A 249 -23.90 -23.01 -19.36
N PHE A 250 -22.72 -22.40 -19.26
CA PHE A 250 -21.57 -22.65 -20.13
C PHE A 250 -20.41 -23.23 -19.35
N PHE A 251 -19.49 -23.89 -20.04
CA PHE A 251 -18.38 -24.62 -19.43
C PHE A 251 -17.07 -24.11 -19.98
N THR A 252 -16.11 -23.87 -19.11
CA THR A 252 -14.79 -23.37 -19.51
C THR A 252 -13.67 -24.10 -18.76
N ARG A 253 -12.48 -24.07 -19.37
CA ARG A 253 -11.21 -24.49 -18.78
C ARG A 253 -10.15 -23.39 -18.94
N MET A 254 -9.13 -23.42 -18.08
CA MET A 254 -7.86 -22.73 -18.36
C MET A 254 -6.93 -23.68 -19.09
N ALA A 255 -6.75 -23.47 -20.40
CA ALA A 255 -5.84 -24.27 -21.21
C ALA A 255 -4.43 -23.67 -21.18
N PRO A 256 -3.41 -24.43 -20.77
CA PRO A 256 -2.01 -24.03 -20.92
C PRO A 256 -1.69 -23.68 -22.38
N SER A 257 -1.03 -22.55 -22.60
CA SER A 257 -0.67 -22.06 -23.93
C SER A 257 0.84 -22.19 -24.17
N TYR A 258 1.65 -21.51 -23.35
CA TYR A 258 3.11 -21.56 -23.40
C TYR A 258 3.72 -21.20 -22.03
N LEU A 259 5.04 -21.33 -21.90
CA LEU A 259 5.82 -20.89 -20.75
C LEU A 259 6.72 -19.72 -21.15
N PHE A 260 7.07 -18.84 -20.22
CA PHE A 260 8.16 -17.87 -20.41
C PHE A 260 9.07 -17.80 -19.19
N GLU A 261 10.32 -17.41 -19.38
CA GLU A 261 11.28 -17.22 -18.28
C GLU A 261 11.08 -15.88 -17.59
N VAL A 262 11.16 -15.85 -16.25
CA VAL A 262 11.00 -14.61 -15.45
C VAL A 262 11.96 -13.49 -15.89
N GLY A 263 13.18 -13.85 -16.31
CA GLY A 263 14.17 -12.89 -16.83
C GLY A 263 13.89 -12.40 -18.26
N ASN A 264 12.99 -13.05 -19.00
CA ASN A 264 12.67 -12.74 -20.40
C ASN A 264 11.20 -13.05 -20.72
N ALA A 265 10.31 -12.11 -20.43
CA ALA A 265 8.87 -12.25 -20.67
C ALA A 265 8.45 -12.40 -22.15
N ASN A 266 9.36 -12.08 -23.09
CA ASN A 266 9.10 -12.25 -24.52
C ASN A 266 9.46 -13.65 -25.03
N SER A 267 10.08 -14.49 -24.19
CA SER A 267 10.37 -15.89 -24.53
C SER A 267 9.07 -16.68 -24.65
N LYS A 268 8.95 -17.49 -25.69
CA LYS A 268 7.84 -18.45 -25.86
C LYS A 268 8.39 -19.86 -25.81
N ILE A 269 8.41 -20.43 -24.61
CA ILE A 269 8.91 -21.77 -24.33
C ILE A 269 7.74 -22.75 -24.48
N PRO A 270 7.90 -23.85 -25.23
CA PRO A 270 6.84 -24.84 -25.39
C PRO A 270 6.52 -25.56 -24.07
N LEU A 271 5.27 -26.01 -23.92
CA LEU A 271 4.81 -26.74 -22.74
C LEU A 271 5.58 -28.05 -22.49
N THR A 272 6.22 -28.61 -23.51
CA THR A 272 7.10 -29.79 -23.38
C THR A 272 8.33 -29.54 -22.50
N ALA A 273 8.64 -28.28 -22.17
CA ALA A 273 9.75 -27.93 -21.29
C ALA A 273 9.55 -28.42 -19.84
N VAL A 274 8.32 -28.73 -19.43
CA VAL A 274 8.04 -29.34 -18.11
C VAL A 274 7.89 -30.87 -18.17
N SER A 275 7.89 -31.47 -19.37
CA SER A 275 7.73 -32.92 -19.51
C SER A 275 8.95 -33.66 -18.94
N ASN A 276 8.69 -34.73 -18.18
CA ASN A 276 9.68 -35.51 -17.43
C ASN A 276 10.55 -34.70 -16.44
N ALA A 277 10.17 -33.46 -16.10
CA ALA A 277 10.88 -32.65 -15.11
C ALA A 277 10.30 -32.83 -13.70
N VAL A 278 11.12 -32.57 -12.68
CA VAL A 278 10.66 -32.31 -11.32
C VAL A 278 10.26 -30.84 -11.23
N VAL A 279 9.00 -30.55 -10.92
CA VAL A 279 8.43 -29.21 -10.94
C VAL A 279 8.02 -28.80 -9.53
N LEU A 280 8.40 -27.60 -9.11
CA LEU A 280 7.88 -26.94 -7.91
C LEU A 280 6.90 -25.84 -8.34
N CYS A 281 5.61 -26.06 -8.09
CA CYS A 281 4.58 -25.05 -8.29
C CYS A 281 4.62 -24.03 -7.15
N VAL A 282 4.80 -22.75 -7.47
CA VAL A 282 4.70 -21.67 -6.48
C VAL A 282 3.53 -20.78 -6.89
N SER A 283 2.52 -20.68 -6.03
CA SER A 283 1.31 -19.94 -6.39
C SER A 283 0.69 -19.19 -5.21
N ALA A 284 0.11 -18.03 -5.52
CA ALA A 284 -0.62 -17.18 -4.58
C ALA A 284 -1.95 -16.74 -5.21
N ILE A 285 -2.64 -17.72 -5.80
CA ILE A 285 -3.92 -17.56 -6.49
C ILE A 285 -5.05 -18.27 -5.75
N GLY A 286 -6.28 -17.79 -5.92
CA GLY A 286 -7.46 -18.34 -5.26
C GLY A 286 -7.87 -19.76 -5.65
N SER A 287 -7.16 -20.43 -6.57
CA SER A 287 -7.36 -21.86 -6.89
C SER A 287 -6.06 -22.55 -7.31
N ALA A 288 -5.13 -22.72 -6.36
CA ALA A 288 -3.85 -23.40 -6.61
C ALA A 288 -4.00 -24.85 -7.11
N ASN A 289 -5.07 -25.56 -6.71
CA ASN A 289 -5.30 -26.95 -7.12
C ASN A 289 -5.44 -27.10 -8.63
N ALA A 290 -6.16 -26.19 -9.30
CA ALA A 290 -6.33 -26.24 -10.76
C ALA A 290 -4.98 -26.07 -11.48
N PHE A 291 -4.15 -25.15 -10.99
CA PHE A 291 -2.80 -24.91 -11.51
C PHE A 291 -1.89 -26.15 -11.38
N VAL A 292 -1.85 -26.75 -10.19
CA VAL A 292 -1.03 -27.95 -9.92
C VAL A 292 -1.51 -29.15 -10.75
N GLN A 293 -2.82 -29.41 -10.81
CA GLN A 293 -3.38 -30.50 -11.63
C GLN A 293 -3.14 -30.26 -13.13
N GLY A 294 -3.27 -29.01 -13.59
CA GLY A 294 -2.98 -28.62 -14.96
C GLY A 294 -1.55 -28.95 -15.37
N LEU A 295 -0.56 -28.62 -14.52
CA LEU A 295 0.84 -28.99 -14.75
C LEU A 295 1.09 -30.50 -14.71
N GLY A 296 0.41 -31.24 -13.84
CA GLY A 296 0.47 -32.70 -13.83
C GLY A 296 0.04 -33.32 -15.16
N LYS A 297 -0.99 -32.78 -15.82
CA LYS A 297 -1.46 -33.23 -17.14
C LYS A 297 -0.48 -32.91 -18.29
N LEU A 298 0.51 -32.03 -18.09
CA LEU A 298 1.54 -31.69 -19.10
C LEU A 298 2.71 -32.68 -19.14
N GLY A 299 2.66 -33.76 -18.32
CA GLY A 299 3.63 -34.85 -18.34
C GLY A 299 4.88 -34.61 -17.50
N ALA A 300 4.80 -33.75 -16.47
CA ALA A 300 5.86 -33.62 -15.47
C ALA A 300 6.09 -34.96 -14.73
N TYR A 301 7.36 -35.28 -14.45
CA TYR A 301 7.70 -36.53 -13.73
C TYR A 301 7.24 -36.48 -12.28
N TYR A 302 7.39 -35.32 -11.64
CA TYR A 302 6.89 -35.06 -10.29
C TYR A 302 6.50 -33.59 -10.15
N VAL A 303 5.37 -33.32 -9.51
CA VAL A 303 4.89 -31.97 -9.23
C VAL A 303 4.74 -31.79 -7.72
N ASP A 304 5.58 -30.92 -7.16
CA ASP A 304 5.49 -30.43 -5.78
C ASP A 304 4.82 -29.05 -5.75
N ARG A 305 4.42 -28.59 -4.56
CA ARG A 305 3.69 -27.32 -4.42
C ARG A 305 4.03 -26.52 -3.18
N LEU A 306 4.07 -25.21 -3.34
CA LEU A 306 4.08 -24.20 -2.28
C LEU A 306 2.99 -23.16 -2.58
N ASP A 307 1.89 -23.27 -1.84
CA ASP A 307 0.74 -22.39 -2.02
C ASP A 307 0.67 -21.35 -0.91
N TYR A 308 0.43 -20.12 -1.30
CA TYR A 308 0.17 -19.00 -0.40
C TYR A 308 -1.28 -18.54 -0.55
N SER A 309 -1.78 -17.77 0.41
CA SER A 309 -3.11 -17.16 0.30
C SER A 309 -3.23 -16.34 -0.99
N ASP A 310 -4.46 -16.28 -1.52
CA ASP A 310 -4.77 -15.48 -2.71
C ASP A 310 -4.30 -14.03 -2.52
N HIS A 311 -3.62 -13.49 -3.54
CA HIS A 311 -2.96 -12.18 -3.53
C HIS A 311 -1.82 -12.01 -2.51
N HIS A 312 -1.20 -13.09 -2.03
CA HIS A 312 0.00 -12.99 -1.21
C HIS A 312 1.12 -12.29 -1.98
N VAL A 313 1.78 -11.34 -1.31
CA VAL A 313 2.94 -10.63 -1.85
C VAL A 313 4.17 -11.34 -1.33
N PHE A 314 4.93 -12.00 -2.22
CA PHE A 314 6.14 -12.72 -1.84
C PHE A 314 7.13 -11.78 -1.13
N GLN A 315 7.64 -12.24 0.00
CA GLN A 315 8.70 -11.59 0.76
C GLN A 315 10.03 -12.33 0.58
N VAL A 316 11.12 -11.77 1.10
CA VAL A 316 12.46 -12.39 1.01
C VAL A 316 12.48 -13.73 1.73
N GLU A 317 11.77 -13.86 2.85
CA GLU A 317 11.64 -15.10 3.62
C GLU A 317 10.91 -16.20 2.83
N ASP A 318 10.01 -15.83 1.92
CA ASP A 318 9.32 -16.78 1.03
C ASP A 318 10.30 -17.34 -0.01
N ILE A 319 11.20 -16.50 -0.54
CA ILE A 319 12.26 -16.93 -1.45
C ILE A 319 13.20 -17.92 -0.76
N GLU A 320 13.57 -17.68 0.50
CA GLU A 320 14.36 -18.63 1.29
C GLU A 320 13.62 -19.96 1.49
N THR A 321 12.32 -19.91 1.77
CA THR A 321 11.47 -21.11 1.89
C THR A 321 11.42 -21.90 0.58
N ILE A 322 11.27 -21.22 -0.55
CA ILE A 322 11.28 -21.83 -1.89
C ILE A 322 12.64 -22.47 -2.17
N ARG A 323 13.76 -21.77 -1.91
CA ARG A 323 15.11 -22.32 -2.10
C ARG A 323 15.37 -23.56 -1.25
N LYS A 324 14.94 -23.54 0.02
CA LYS A 324 15.05 -24.71 0.91
C LYS A 324 14.30 -25.90 0.30
N ARG A 325 13.08 -25.68 -0.18
CA ARG A 325 12.26 -26.74 -0.78
C ARG A 325 12.86 -27.28 -2.09
N LEU A 326 13.45 -26.40 -2.91
CA LEU A 326 14.19 -26.80 -4.11
C LEU A 326 15.36 -27.73 -3.76
N GLY A 327 16.14 -27.42 -2.72
CA GLY A 327 17.23 -28.28 -2.26
C GLY A 327 16.77 -29.66 -1.78
N GLU A 328 15.63 -29.73 -1.08
CA GLU A 328 15.01 -31.00 -0.65
C GLU A 328 14.59 -31.87 -1.87
N LEU A 329 14.01 -31.25 -2.89
CA LEU A 329 13.59 -31.94 -4.11
C LEU A 329 14.79 -32.41 -4.94
N GLU A 330 15.82 -31.57 -5.08
CA GLU A 330 17.06 -31.92 -5.78
C GLU A 330 17.74 -33.12 -5.10
N GLY A 331 17.83 -33.11 -3.77
CA GLY A 331 18.39 -34.23 -3.00
C GLY A 331 17.56 -35.53 -3.12
N LYS A 332 16.23 -35.42 -3.22
CA LYS A 332 15.34 -36.58 -3.32
C LYS A 332 15.35 -37.24 -4.71
N PHE A 333 15.42 -36.45 -5.77
CA PHE A 333 15.26 -36.94 -7.15
C PHE A 333 16.54 -36.91 -7.98
N GLY A 334 17.65 -36.40 -7.44
CA GLY A 334 18.95 -36.34 -8.14
C GLY A 334 18.96 -35.48 -9.41
N SER A 335 17.96 -34.61 -9.56
CA SER A 335 17.79 -33.72 -10.72
C SER A 335 17.36 -32.34 -10.27
N LYS A 336 17.81 -31.30 -10.98
CA LYS A 336 17.49 -29.90 -10.67
C LYS A 336 16.00 -29.62 -10.94
N PRO A 337 15.21 -29.24 -9.92
CA PRO A 337 13.81 -28.91 -10.11
C PRO A 337 13.62 -27.60 -10.88
N ILE A 338 12.51 -27.50 -11.60
CA ILE A 338 12.05 -26.27 -12.27
C ILE A 338 10.98 -25.61 -11.40
N VAL A 339 11.10 -24.32 -11.13
CA VAL A 339 10.02 -23.55 -10.49
C VAL A 339 9.03 -23.13 -11.56
N VAL A 340 7.75 -23.38 -11.37
CA VAL A 340 6.68 -22.86 -12.22
C VAL A 340 5.74 -21.98 -11.40
N VAL A 341 5.53 -20.74 -11.84
CA VAL A 341 4.61 -19.77 -11.24
C VAL A 341 3.45 -19.44 -12.19
N THR A 342 2.39 -18.85 -11.66
CA THR A 342 1.26 -18.37 -12.48
C THR A 342 1.55 -16.98 -13.07
N GLU A 343 0.92 -16.63 -14.20
CA GLU A 343 1.01 -15.27 -14.77
C GLU A 343 0.59 -14.19 -13.76
N LYS A 344 -0.47 -14.45 -13.00
CA LYS A 344 -0.98 -13.51 -12.00
C LYS A 344 0.07 -13.24 -10.91
N ASP A 345 0.80 -14.26 -10.48
CA ASP A 345 1.85 -14.11 -9.48
C ASP A 345 3.09 -13.41 -10.05
N TYR A 346 3.44 -13.67 -11.31
CA TYR A 346 4.50 -12.94 -12.02
C TYR A 346 4.17 -11.45 -12.19
N ASP A 347 2.97 -11.11 -12.67
CA ASP A 347 2.56 -9.72 -12.88
C ASP A 347 2.40 -8.94 -11.55
N ARG A 348 2.25 -9.65 -10.42
CA ARG A 348 2.22 -9.05 -9.07
C ARG A 348 3.58 -8.49 -8.67
N ASP A 349 4.63 -9.27 -8.83
CA ASP A 349 6.01 -8.85 -8.55
C ASP A 349 7.00 -9.70 -9.37
N PRO A 350 7.42 -9.23 -10.56
CA PRO A 350 8.38 -9.96 -11.38
C PRO A 350 9.80 -9.89 -10.82
N GLU A 351 10.14 -8.86 -10.03
CA GLU A 351 11.49 -8.67 -9.51
C GLU A 351 11.79 -9.62 -8.35
N ILE A 352 10.82 -9.85 -7.45
CA ILE A 352 11.03 -10.76 -6.31
C ILE A 352 11.34 -12.18 -6.78
N LEU A 353 10.73 -12.61 -7.90
CA LEU A 353 10.94 -13.92 -8.50
C LEU A 353 12.33 -14.09 -9.14
N LYS A 354 12.99 -12.99 -9.55
CA LYS A 354 14.37 -13.05 -10.06
C LYS A 354 15.37 -13.44 -8.99
N HIS A 355 15.08 -13.21 -7.71
CA HIS A 355 15.96 -13.66 -6.64
C HIS A 355 16.08 -15.19 -6.57
N LEU A 356 15.21 -15.97 -7.23
CA LEU A 356 15.35 -17.43 -7.29
C LEU A 356 16.51 -17.90 -8.19
N GLU A 357 17.21 -17.01 -8.89
CA GLU A 357 18.45 -17.33 -9.61
C GLU A 357 19.49 -17.98 -8.67
N PRO A 358 20.22 -19.03 -9.13
CA PRO A 358 20.30 -19.54 -10.51
C PRO A 358 19.25 -20.60 -10.88
N SER A 359 18.19 -20.79 -10.08
CA SER A 359 17.14 -21.78 -10.38
C SER A 359 16.33 -21.38 -11.61
N LYS A 360 15.94 -22.35 -12.44
CA LYS A 360 15.10 -22.07 -13.62
C LYS A 360 13.66 -21.78 -13.17
N VAL A 361 13.20 -20.53 -13.37
CA VAL A 361 11.85 -20.09 -13.05
C VAL A 361 11.06 -19.80 -14.32
N LEU A 362 9.99 -20.56 -14.52
CA LEU A 362 9.08 -20.43 -15.65
C LEU A 362 7.71 -19.91 -15.18
N VAL A 363 7.08 -19.11 -16.03
CA VAL A 363 5.73 -18.59 -15.82
C VAL A 363 4.79 -19.29 -16.80
N LEU A 364 3.71 -19.89 -16.30
CA LEU A 364 2.74 -20.61 -17.12
C LEU A 364 1.66 -19.68 -17.67
N CYS A 365 1.70 -19.42 -18.98
CA CYS A 365 0.63 -18.73 -19.67
C CYS A 365 -0.55 -19.65 -19.96
N SER A 366 -1.76 -19.17 -19.65
CA SER A 366 -2.99 -19.94 -19.87
C SER A 366 -4.09 -19.10 -20.49
N GLU A 367 -4.89 -19.71 -21.36
CA GLU A 367 -6.01 -19.06 -22.05
C GLU A 367 -7.33 -19.72 -21.65
N LEU A 368 -8.37 -18.90 -21.53
CA LEU A 368 -9.72 -19.41 -21.27
C LEU A 368 -10.26 -20.06 -22.55
N GLN A 369 -10.72 -21.31 -22.46
CA GLN A 369 -11.35 -22.04 -23.56
C GLN A 369 -12.72 -22.56 -23.14
N PHE A 370 -13.70 -22.44 -24.04
CA PHE A 370 -15.01 -23.04 -23.86
C PHE A 370 -14.98 -24.54 -24.16
N LEU A 371 -15.77 -25.29 -23.40
CA LEU A 371 -16.03 -26.71 -23.64
C LEU A 371 -17.45 -26.86 -24.19
N ALA A 372 -17.59 -27.62 -25.26
CA ALA A 372 -18.90 -27.95 -25.79
C ALA A 372 -19.58 -28.97 -24.87
N HIS A 373 -20.69 -28.58 -24.25
CA HIS A 373 -21.46 -29.44 -23.35
C HIS A 373 -22.94 -29.06 -23.41
N GLY A 374 -23.84 -30.06 -23.48
CA GLY A 374 -25.29 -29.82 -23.48
C GLY A 374 -25.81 -28.87 -24.58
N GLY A 375 -25.17 -28.82 -25.75
CA GLY A 375 -25.54 -27.90 -26.84
C GLY A 375 -25.15 -26.43 -26.63
N CYS A 376 -24.52 -26.10 -25.49
CA CYS A 376 -23.92 -24.80 -25.23
C CYS A 376 -22.44 -24.81 -25.68
N SER A 377 -22.05 -23.81 -26.47
CA SER A 377 -20.72 -23.69 -27.08
C SER A 377 -20.22 -22.26 -26.99
N GLU A 378 -18.96 -22.04 -27.38
CA GLU A 378 -18.40 -20.69 -27.51
C GLU A 378 -19.24 -19.81 -28.43
N ASP A 379 -19.75 -20.35 -29.53
CA ASP A 379 -20.54 -19.61 -30.51
C ASP A 379 -21.91 -19.19 -29.95
N SER A 380 -22.57 -20.04 -29.16
CA SER A 380 -23.83 -19.67 -28.51
C SER A 380 -23.60 -18.62 -27.41
N PHE A 381 -22.46 -18.66 -26.71
CA PHE A 381 -22.05 -17.61 -25.78
C PHE A 381 -21.76 -16.28 -26.50
N LYS A 382 -21.00 -16.31 -27.60
CA LYS A 382 -20.75 -15.12 -28.45
C LYS A 382 -22.04 -14.54 -29.01
N SER A 383 -23.01 -15.37 -29.39
CA SER A 383 -24.33 -14.94 -29.83
C SER A 383 -25.09 -14.17 -28.73
N LEU A 384 -25.01 -14.65 -27.47
CA LEU A 384 -25.56 -13.92 -26.31
C LEU A 384 -24.92 -12.53 -26.16
N LEU A 385 -23.58 -12.43 -26.29
CA LEU A 385 -22.85 -11.15 -26.20
C LEU A 385 -23.25 -10.19 -27.34
N LYS A 386 -23.38 -10.68 -28.57
CA LYS A 386 -23.78 -9.87 -29.74
C LYS A 386 -25.15 -9.24 -29.57
N ARG A 387 -26.11 -9.98 -29.01
CA ARG A 387 -27.49 -9.54 -28.79
C ARG A 387 -27.57 -8.28 -27.90
N ILE A 388 -26.62 -8.13 -26.98
CA ILE A 388 -26.60 -7.05 -25.99
C ILE A 388 -25.68 -5.90 -26.42
N SER A 389 -24.62 -6.22 -27.16
CA SER A 389 -23.66 -5.24 -27.69
C SER A 389 -24.18 -4.47 -28.92
N GLY A 390 -25.37 -4.81 -29.45
CA GLY A 390 -25.95 -4.15 -30.63
C GLY A 390 -25.23 -4.46 -31.94
N ILE A 391 -24.54 -5.61 -32.01
CA ILE A 391 -23.66 -6.02 -33.12
C ILE A 391 -24.45 -6.60 -34.32
N GLU A 392 -25.68 -7.07 -34.13
CA GLU A 392 -26.57 -7.54 -35.22
C GLU A 392 -27.97 -6.90 -35.10
N MET A 393 -28.52 -6.40 -36.22
CA MET A 393 -29.95 -6.08 -36.37
C MET A 393 -30.56 -6.91 -37.52
N ILE A 394 -31.62 -7.65 -37.16
CA ILE A 394 -32.78 -8.09 -37.97
C ILE A 394 -32.71 -9.52 -38.61
N ARG A 395 -33.70 -10.32 -38.16
CA ARG A 395 -34.20 -11.65 -38.61
C ARG A 395 -33.46 -12.91 -38.15
N VAL A 396 -33.70 -13.35 -36.91
CA VAL A 396 -34.01 -14.76 -36.59
C VAL A 396 -35.00 -14.81 -35.42
N SER A 397 -35.97 -15.71 -35.52
CA SER A 397 -37.00 -16.06 -34.52
C SER A 397 -36.49 -16.05 -33.07
N ASN A 398 -37.35 -15.60 -32.15
CA ASN A 398 -37.22 -15.88 -30.72
C ASN A 398 -37.05 -17.40 -30.53
N HIS A 399 -35.84 -17.87 -30.20
CA HIS A 399 -35.50 -19.06 -29.41
C HIS A 399 -33.97 -19.25 -29.45
N LEU A 400 -33.32 -19.32 -28.28
CA LEU A 400 -32.03 -20.00 -28.17
C LEU A 400 -32.26 -21.46 -28.62
N PRO A 401 -31.29 -22.15 -29.27
CA PRO A 401 -31.47 -23.57 -29.55
C PRO A 401 -31.82 -24.30 -28.25
N ASN A 402 -32.93 -25.05 -28.27
CA ASN A 402 -33.54 -25.78 -27.13
C ASN A 402 -32.61 -26.81 -26.44
N GLY A 403 -31.32 -26.86 -26.78
CA GLY A 403 -30.34 -27.79 -26.23
C GLY A 403 -29.90 -27.46 -24.80
N CYS A 404 -29.81 -26.18 -24.41
CA CYS A 404 -29.25 -25.80 -23.11
C CYS A 404 -30.26 -25.85 -21.93
N THR A 405 -31.47 -26.39 -22.11
CA THR A 405 -32.54 -26.38 -21.08
C THR A 405 -33.30 -27.72 -20.93
N GLN A 406 -32.72 -28.88 -21.27
CA GLN A 406 -33.45 -30.14 -21.16
C GLN A 406 -33.26 -30.86 -19.81
N ASN A 407 -34.36 -30.89 -19.06
CA ASN A 407 -34.60 -31.71 -17.86
C ASN A 407 -34.63 -33.21 -18.20
N HIS A 408 -33.97 -34.02 -17.36
CA HIS A 408 -34.28 -35.44 -17.22
C HIS A 408 -34.77 -35.71 -15.78
N HIS A 409 -36.07 -35.99 -15.65
CA HIS A 409 -36.70 -36.57 -14.47
C HIS A 409 -36.17 -37.98 -14.22
N PHE A 410 -35.86 -38.32 -12.96
CA PHE A 410 -36.03 -39.68 -12.45
C PHE A 410 -36.28 -39.67 -10.93
N ASP A 411 -37.25 -40.50 -10.53
CA ASP A 411 -37.89 -40.62 -9.23
C ASP A 411 -37.02 -41.25 -8.13
N GLU A 412 -37.43 -40.96 -6.90
CA GLU A 412 -37.01 -41.48 -5.60
C GLU A 412 -36.77 -42.99 -5.54
N ALA A 413 -35.76 -43.43 -4.77
CA ALA A 413 -35.93 -44.56 -3.85
C ALA A 413 -34.80 -44.69 -2.80
N MET A 414 -35.23 -44.82 -1.54
CA MET A 414 -34.65 -45.61 -0.45
C MET A 414 -33.47 -45.05 0.36
N ALA A 415 -33.82 -44.55 1.55
CA ALA A 415 -32.95 -44.43 2.71
C ALA A 415 -33.43 -45.38 3.82
N HIS A 416 -32.50 -46.10 4.46
CA HIS A 416 -32.46 -46.53 5.87
C HIS A 416 -31.34 -47.59 6.05
N PRO A 417 -30.87 -47.91 7.29
CA PRO A 417 -30.82 -47.12 8.52
C PRO A 417 -29.48 -47.23 9.30
N ALA A 418 -29.34 -46.34 10.29
CA ALA A 418 -28.76 -46.49 11.65
C ALA A 418 -27.69 -47.56 11.98
N ILE A 419 -26.72 -47.22 12.86
CA ILE A 419 -26.42 -47.97 14.10
C ILE A 419 -25.40 -47.24 15.03
N HIS A 420 -25.64 -47.50 16.32
CA HIS A 420 -25.08 -47.16 17.63
C HIS A 420 -23.54 -47.06 17.90
N ARG A 421 -23.20 -46.05 18.74
CA ARG A 421 -22.66 -46.07 20.14
C ARG A 421 -21.59 -47.11 20.62
N VAL A 422 -20.81 -46.64 21.63
CA VAL A 422 -19.97 -47.35 22.66
C VAL A 422 -18.48 -47.51 22.27
N SER A 423 -17.43 -47.44 23.10
CA SER A 423 -17.04 -46.83 24.41
C SER A 423 -15.55 -47.23 24.67
N THR A 424 -14.79 -46.41 25.42
CA THR A 424 -13.65 -46.75 26.33
C THR A 424 -12.52 -47.74 25.94
N CYS A 425 -11.23 -47.34 26.02
CA CYS A 425 -10.31 -47.55 27.18
C CYS A 425 -8.77 -47.48 26.85
N MET A 426 -8.05 -46.76 27.73
CA MET A 426 -6.65 -46.86 28.25
C MET A 426 -5.43 -47.47 27.51
N ALA A 427 -4.37 -46.62 27.46
CA ALA A 427 -2.96 -46.78 27.90
C ALA A 427 -1.95 -47.74 27.20
N LEU A 428 -0.79 -47.21 26.75
CA LEU A 428 0.57 -47.36 27.37
C LEU A 428 1.74 -46.89 26.43
N TRP A 429 2.75 -46.24 27.03
CA TRP A 429 4.22 -46.18 26.73
C TRP A 429 4.93 -44.86 26.34
N CYS A 430 5.96 -44.57 27.15
CA CYS A 430 6.95 -43.48 27.18
C CYS A 430 8.02 -43.61 26.07
N THR A 431 8.75 -42.56 25.63
CA THR A 431 9.84 -41.90 26.36
C THR A 431 10.49 -40.75 25.55
N VAL A 432 11.12 -39.84 26.30
CA VAL A 432 12.15 -38.82 25.94
C VAL A 432 11.70 -37.56 25.17
N LEU A 433 11.29 -36.55 25.93
CA LEU A 433 11.84 -35.19 25.79
C LEU A 433 11.64 -34.47 27.13
N GLN A 434 12.75 -33.93 27.66
CA GLN A 434 12.78 -33.16 28.90
C GLN A 434 11.89 -31.92 28.75
N LEU A 435 10.65 -32.04 29.22
CA LEU A 435 9.77 -30.93 29.52
C LEU A 435 9.34 -31.11 30.97
N VAL A 436 9.97 -30.35 31.87
CA VAL A 436 9.40 -30.14 33.20
C VAL A 436 8.26 -29.14 33.01
N VAL A 437 7.06 -29.64 32.75
CA VAL A 437 5.85 -28.84 32.91
C VAL A 437 5.42 -29.02 34.35
N VAL A 438 5.63 -28.01 35.20
CA VAL A 438 4.88 -27.93 36.46
C VAL A 438 3.45 -27.54 36.09
N VAL A 439 2.62 -28.54 35.79
CA VAL A 439 1.18 -28.37 35.66
C VAL A 439 0.61 -28.38 37.07
N VAL A 440 0.32 -27.20 37.64
CA VAL A 440 -0.69 -27.13 38.72
C VAL A 440 -2.05 -27.20 38.04
N GLY A 441 -2.46 -28.42 37.71
CA GLY A 441 -3.75 -28.70 37.09
C GLY A 441 -4.72 -29.20 38.14
N PHE A 442 -5.72 -28.39 38.48
CA PHE A 442 -6.96 -28.90 39.05
C PHE A 442 -8.16 -28.39 38.26
N GLY A 443 -8.93 -29.34 37.75
CA GLY A 443 -10.19 -29.13 37.03
C GLY A 443 -10.27 -30.14 35.89
N VAL A 444 -10.53 -31.43 36.18
CA VAL A 444 -11.91 -31.96 36.09
C VAL A 444 -12.36 -32.83 37.30
N VAL A 445 -11.49 -33.18 38.26
CA VAL A 445 -11.90 -34.05 39.39
C VAL A 445 -12.42 -33.27 40.62
N GLY A 446 -12.19 -31.95 40.69
CA GLY A 446 -12.53 -31.12 41.86
C GLY A 446 -14.01 -30.76 42.05
N LEU A 447 -14.90 -31.07 41.10
CA LEU A 447 -16.33 -30.78 41.22
C LEU A 447 -17.07 -31.78 42.14
N LEU A 448 -16.40 -32.85 42.60
CA LEU A 448 -16.99 -33.89 43.45
C LEU A 448 -16.55 -33.84 44.92
N MET A 449 -15.61 -32.99 45.34
CA MET A 449 -15.09 -33.00 46.73
C MET A 449 -14.94 -31.64 47.44
N GLY A 450 -15.38 -30.52 46.86
CA GLY A 450 -15.71 -29.32 47.65
C GLY A 450 -14.61 -28.74 48.56
N GLN A 451 -13.33 -28.81 48.20
CA GLN A 451 -12.27 -28.09 48.91
C GLN A 451 -11.63 -27.00 48.04
N LEU A 452 -11.74 -25.74 48.50
CA LEU A 452 -11.00 -24.59 47.98
C LEU A 452 -9.57 -24.60 48.54
N ILE A 453 -8.56 -24.46 47.67
CA ILE A 453 -7.18 -24.17 48.08
C ILE A 453 -6.87 -22.70 47.75
N PRO A 454 -6.69 -21.82 48.75
CA PRO A 454 -6.35 -20.41 48.53
C PRO A 454 -5.02 -20.24 47.80
N LEU A 455 -4.90 -19.17 47.00
CA LEU A 455 -3.71 -18.84 46.20
C LEU A 455 -2.42 -18.78 47.05
N THR A 456 -2.51 -18.32 48.30
CA THR A 456 -1.37 -18.29 49.23
C THR A 456 -0.75 -19.67 49.46
N LYS A 457 -1.56 -20.72 49.55
CA LYS A 457 -1.06 -22.11 49.68
C LYS A 457 -0.45 -22.66 48.38
N GLN A 458 -0.83 -22.12 47.23
CA GLN A 458 -0.25 -22.49 45.94
C GLN A 458 1.13 -21.87 45.76
N VAL A 459 1.31 -20.63 46.24
CA VAL A 459 2.61 -19.95 46.29
C VAL A 459 3.56 -20.66 47.28
N ASP A 460 3.07 -21.06 48.45
CA ASP A 460 3.85 -21.86 49.42
C ASP A 460 4.31 -23.20 48.82
N TYR A 461 3.45 -23.86 48.04
CA TYR A 461 3.80 -25.11 47.34
C TYR A 461 4.89 -24.89 46.30
N TYR A 462 4.85 -23.76 45.57
CA TYR A 462 5.87 -23.40 44.60
C TYR A 462 7.22 -23.07 45.25
N ALA A 463 7.22 -22.35 46.37
CA ALA A 463 8.41 -22.08 47.17
C ALA A 463 9.06 -23.38 47.68
N THR A 464 8.23 -24.36 48.06
CA THR A 464 8.70 -25.68 48.52
C THR A 464 9.35 -26.48 47.37
N VAL A 465 8.80 -26.41 46.16
CA VAL A 465 9.37 -27.06 44.96
C VAL A 465 10.70 -26.41 44.56
N TYR A 466 10.82 -25.09 44.71
CA TYR A 466 12.06 -24.35 44.46
C TYR A 466 13.18 -24.74 45.44
N GLU A 467 12.87 -24.83 46.74
CA GLU A 467 13.80 -25.30 47.79
C GLU A 467 14.32 -26.73 47.51
N ASP A 468 13.44 -27.64 47.09
CA ASP A 468 13.81 -29.02 46.75
C ASP A 468 14.68 -29.11 45.48
N LEU A 469 14.39 -28.28 44.47
CA LEU A 469 15.23 -28.14 43.27
C LEU A 469 16.63 -27.64 43.60
N MET A 470 16.73 -26.66 44.50
CA MET A 470 18.00 -26.11 44.97
C MET A 470 18.81 -27.14 45.77
N LYS A 471 18.15 -27.98 46.59
CA LYS A 471 18.80 -29.10 47.30
C LYS A 471 19.32 -30.19 46.39
N GLN A 472 18.61 -30.51 45.31
CA GLN A 472 18.96 -31.63 44.43
C GLN A 472 19.98 -31.27 43.34
N LEU A 473 19.93 -30.05 42.80
CA LEU A 473 20.74 -29.65 41.64
C LEU A 473 21.85 -28.64 41.98
N GLY A 474 21.86 -28.12 43.21
CA GLY A 474 22.70 -26.97 43.59
C GLY A 474 22.25 -25.68 42.91
N ILE A 475 22.70 -24.54 43.43
CA ILE A 475 22.26 -23.20 43.02
C ILE A 475 22.41 -22.98 41.50
N GLY A 476 23.59 -23.30 40.97
CA GLY A 476 23.87 -23.15 39.54
C GLY A 476 23.08 -24.10 38.63
N GLY A 477 22.82 -25.34 39.09
CA GLY A 477 22.04 -26.32 38.34
C GLY A 477 20.55 -25.98 38.31
N ALA A 478 19.99 -25.52 39.44
CA ALA A 478 18.61 -25.06 39.54
C ALA A 478 18.38 -23.81 38.67
N GLN A 479 19.28 -22.82 38.71
CA GLN A 479 19.19 -21.61 37.87
C GLN A 479 19.29 -21.92 36.36
N GLN A 480 20.17 -22.84 35.96
CA GLN A 480 20.28 -23.25 34.56
C GLN A 480 19.04 -24.02 34.08
N HIS A 481 18.39 -24.78 34.97
CA HIS A 481 17.18 -25.52 34.64
C HIS A 481 15.95 -24.61 34.54
N LEU A 482 15.82 -23.63 35.44
CA LEU A 482 14.70 -22.68 35.48
C LEU A 482 14.80 -21.61 34.36
N SER A 483 16.00 -21.15 34.01
CA SER A 483 16.22 -20.17 32.91
C SER A 483 15.88 -20.72 31.52
N LYS A 484 15.79 -22.05 31.37
CA LYS A 484 15.36 -22.72 30.13
C LYS A 484 13.90 -23.18 30.17
N SER A 485 13.17 -22.86 31.25
CA SER A 485 11.79 -23.29 31.46
C SER A 485 10.81 -22.16 31.13
N LEU A 486 9.69 -22.51 30.51
CA LEU A 486 8.58 -21.59 30.23
C LEU A 486 7.58 -21.65 31.38
N PHE A 487 7.36 -20.53 32.06
CA PHE A 487 6.33 -20.42 33.10
C PHE A 487 5.05 -19.84 32.51
N VAL A 488 3.97 -20.61 32.56
CA VAL A 488 2.63 -20.16 32.15
C VAL A 488 1.76 -20.11 33.39
N VAL A 489 1.43 -18.89 33.84
CA VAL A 489 0.47 -18.67 34.93
C VAL A 489 -0.92 -18.62 34.31
N VAL A 490 -1.70 -19.69 34.49
CA VAL A 490 -3.09 -19.74 34.03
C VAL A 490 -3.98 -19.32 35.20
N ILE A 491 -4.58 -18.13 35.10
CA ILE A 491 -5.62 -17.71 36.04
C ILE A 491 -6.88 -18.53 35.73
N GLY A 492 -7.31 -19.34 36.68
CA GLY A 492 -8.39 -20.30 36.49
C GLY A 492 -9.76 -19.66 36.69
N SER A 493 -10.80 -20.37 36.25
CA SER A 493 -12.21 -20.01 36.48
C SER A 493 -12.49 -19.74 37.96
N ASN A 494 -11.82 -20.44 38.87
CA ASN A 494 -12.00 -20.32 40.32
C ASN A 494 -11.60 -18.94 40.88
N ASP A 495 -10.59 -18.29 40.30
CA ASP A 495 -10.14 -16.96 40.73
C ASP A 495 -11.15 -15.87 40.30
N ILE A 496 -11.76 -16.08 39.12
CA ILE A 496 -12.86 -15.25 38.62
C ILE A 496 -14.14 -15.51 39.42
N PHE A 497 -14.43 -16.76 39.81
CA PHE A 497 -15.57 -17.07 40.67
C PHE A 497 -15.41 -16.51 42.08
N HIS A 498 -14.18 -16.42 42.62
CA HIS A 498 -13.92 -15.76 43.90
C HIS A 498 -14.17 -14.24 43.83
N TYR A 499 -13.77 -13.58 42.74
CA TYR A 499 -14.14 -12.19 42.47
C TYR A 499 -15.65 -12.03 42.29
N LEU A 500 -16.30 -12.92 41.53
CA LEU A 500 -17.75 -12.89 41.28
C LEU A 500 -18.60 -13.22 42.53
N GLY A 501 -18.04 -13.96 43.49
CA GLY A 501 -18.70 -14.35 44.73
C GLY A 501 -18.47 -13.40 45.91
N SER A 502 -17.59 -12.41 45.79
CA SER A 502 -17.25 -11.49 46.89
C SER A 502 -17.73 -10.06 46.59
N SER A 503 -18.80 -9.64 47.28
CA SER A 503 -19.37 -8.30 47.16
C SER A 503 -18.40 -7.18 47.54
N ASP A 504 -17.48 -7.45 48.48
CA ASP A 504 -16.49 -6.47 48.93
C ASP A 504 -15.39 -6.21 47.88
N LEU A 505 -14.99 -7.25 47.14
CA LEU A 505 -13.99 -7.12 46.08
C LEU A 505 -14.57 -6.38 44.87
N GLN A 506 -15.82 -6.65 44.50
CA GLN A 506 -16.51 -5.98 43.40
C GLN A 506 -16.76 -4.50 43.66
N ASN A 507 -16.97 -4.11 44.91
CA ASN A 507 -17.13 -2.70 45.29
C ASN A 507 -15.82 -1.93 45.33
N LYS A 508 -14.68 -2.62 45.53
CA LYS A 508 -13.35 -1.98 45.65
C LYS A 508 -12.55 -1.94 44.37
N TYR A 509 -12.70 -2.92 43.48
CA TYR A 509 -11.87 -3.06 42.29
C TYR A 509 -12.71 -3.50 41.09
N THR A 510 -12.46 -2.93 39.92
CA THR A 510 -12.99 -3.49 38.65
C THR A 510 -12.25 -4.80 38.31
N PRO A 511 -12.80 -5.67 37.44
CA PRO A 511 -12.14 -6.92 37.07
C PRO A 511 -10.72 -6.71 36.53
N GLN A 512 -10.50 -5.69 35.70
CA GLN A 512 -9.16 -5.32 35.24
C GLN A 512 -8.25 -4.83 36.37
N GLN A 513 -8.76 -4.05 37.33
CA GLN A 513 -7.97 -3.60 38.48
C GLN A 513 -7.62 -4.74 39.42
N TYR A 514 -8.51 -5.72 39.60
CA TYR A 514 -8.24 -6.92 40.40
C TYR A 514 -7.16 -7.80 39.76
N VAL A 515 -7.22 -8.03 38.45
CA VAL A 515 -6.17 -8.75 37.70
C VAL A 515 -4.85 -7.99 37.74
N THR A 516 -4.88 -6.66 37.60
CA THR A 516 -3.67 -5.83 37.68
C THR A 516 -3.06 -5.92 39.09
N LEU A 517 -3.86 -5.77 40.15
CA LEU A 517 -3.42 -5.90 41.55
C LEU A 517 -2.81 -7.27 41.84
N MET A 518 -3.42 -8.35 41.33
CA MET A 518 -2.90 -9.72 41.45
C MET A 518 -1.53 -9.85 40.76
N THR A 519 -1.40 -9.28 39.56
CA THR A 519 -0.14 -9.34 38.78
C THR A 519 0.95 -8.51 39.45
N THR A 520 0.63 -7.30 39.94
CA THR A 520 1.57 -6.40 40.63
C THR A 520 2.05 -6.95 41.97
N ASN A 521 1.23 -7.73 42.69
CA ASN A 521 1.65 -8.37 43.94
C ASN A 521 2.51 -9.62 43.72
N LEU A 522 2.33 -10.32 42.60
CA LEU A 522 3.12 -11.51 42.25
C LEU A 522 4.48 -11.14 41.64
N GLU A 523 4.56 -10.03 40.88
CA GLU A 523 5.79 -9.60 40.22
C GLU A 523 7.02 -9.40 41.15
N PRO A 524 6.94 -8.71 42.30
CA PRO A 524 8.08 -8.56 43.20
C PRO A 524 8.51 -9.86 43.87
N GLN A 525 7.58 -10.79 44.13
CA GLN A 525 7.89 -12.11 44.70
C GLN A 525 8.64 -13.00 43.70
N PHE A 526 8.32 -12.87 42.40
CA PHE A 526 9.13 -13.47 41.35
C PHE A 526 10.51 -12.81 41.28
N ARG A 527 10.61 -11.47 41.33
CA ARG A 527 11.90 -10.76 41.28
C ARG A 527 12.85 -11.11 42.45
N GLU A 528 12.34 -11.26 43.67
CA GLU A 528 13.14 -11.69 44.83
C GLU A 528 13.69 -13.12 44.67
N GLY A 529 12.96 -14.02 44.01
CA GLY A 529 13.41 -15.38 43.72
C GLY A 529 14.44 -15.49 42.59
N TYR A 530 14.61 -14.45 41.76
CA TYR A 530 15.43 -14.48 40.54
C TYR A 530 16.77 -13.75 40.63
N ALA A 531 17.21 -13.30 41.82
CA ALA A 531 18.54 -12.73 42.10
C ALA A 531 19.31 -12.24 40.86
N PHE A 532 18.79 -11.19 40.20
CA PHE A 532 19.47 -10.49 39.13
C PHE A 532 20.31 -9.43 39.82
N GLU A 533 21.53 -9.78 40.26
CA GLU A 533 22.45 -8.79 40.80
C GLU A 533 22.81 -7.77 39.72
N GLU A 534 22.58 -6.50 40.07
CA GLU A 534 22.95 -5.30 39.34
C GLU A 534 24.45 -5.29 39.03
N LEU A 535 24.80 -5.38 37.75
CA LEU A 535 25.99 -4.72 37.21
C LEU A 535 25.58 -3.30 36.78
N ILE A 536 25.22 -2.47 37.76
CA ILE A 536 25.31 -1.02 37.62
C ILE A 536 26.72 -0.64 38.11
N GLU A 537 27.71 -0.87 37.25
CA GLU A 537 28.96 -0.11 37.39
C GLU A 537 28.70 1.31 36.87
N SER A 538 28.86 2.24 37.80
CA SER A 538 28.81 3.67 37.61
C SER A 538 29.77 4.14 36.50
N TYR A 539 29.24 4.33 35.30
CA TYR A 539 29.75 5.29 34.34
C TYR A 539 28.70 6.38 34.15
N THR A 540 28.75 7.38 35.03
CA THR A 540 28.18 8.71 34.75
C THR A 540 29.04 9.36 33.68
N GLU A 541 28.91 8.93 32.42
CA GLU A 541 29.18 9.79 31.28
C GLU A 541 28.00 10.75 31.17
N SER A 542 28.28 12.05 31.19
CA SER A 542 27.28 13.09 30.99
C SER A 542 26.68 12.98 29.58
N TYR A 543 25.60 12.21 29.42
CA TYR A 543 24.94 12.08 28.13
C TYR A 543 24.36 13.43 27.71
N LEU A 544 24.75 13.91 26.54
CA LEU A 544 24.08 15.04 25.91
C LEU A 544 22.65 14.64 25.57
N THR A 545 21.68 15.27 26.24
CA THR A 545 20.26 14.98 26.12
C THR A 545 19.46 16.27 25.99
N HIS A 546 18.29 16.17 25.38
CA HIS A 546 17.34 17.27 25.25
C HIS A 546 16.06 16.92 25.99
N THR A 547 15.68 17.74 26.96
CA THR A 547 14.41 17.61 27.68
C THR A 547 13.44 18.68 27.21
N PHE A 548 12.20 18.29 26.91
CA PHE A 548 11.12 19.21 26.57
C PHE A 548 9.77 18.70 27.07
N GLU A 549 8.81 19.60 27.23
CA GLU A 549 7.45 19.22 27.60
C GLU A 549 6.75 18.46 26.47
N VAL A 550 5.99 17.41 26.82
CA VAL A 550 5.22 16.61 25.87
C VAL A 550 4.17 17.47 25.15
N SER A 551 3.56 18.41 25.87
CA SER A 551 2.63 19.42 25.33
C SER A 551 3.23 20.19 24.13
N SER A 552 4.53 20.48 24.17
CA SER A 552 5.21 21.26 23.15
C SER A 552 5.31 20.53 21.80
N LEU A 553 5.17 19.20 21.77
CA LEU A 553 5.16 18.40 20.53
C LEU A 553 3.93 18.67 19.67
N PHE A 554 2.86 19.19 20.26
CA PHE A 554 1.56 19.37 19.61
C PHE A 554 1.30 20.83 19.23
N ALA A 555 0.40 21.02 18.27
CA ALA A 555 -0.02 22.34 17.83
C ALA A 555 -0.88 23.02 18.91
N SER A 556 -0.59 24.29 19.19
CA SER A 556 -1.57 25.23 19.73
C SER A 556 -2.56 25.65 18.63
N SER A 557 -3.80 25.98 19.01
CA SER A 557 -4.80 26.57 18.12
C SER A 557 -4.47 28.00 17.69
N ILE A 558 -3.52 28.66 18.35
CA ILE A 558 -3.16 30.06 18.12
C ILE A 558 -1.84 30.13 17.35
N CYS A 559 -1.81 30.89 16.26
CA CYS A 559 -0.57 31.20 15.56
C CYS A 559 0.28 32.18 16.37
N ASN A 560 1.51 31.78 16.69
CA ASN A 560 2.55 32.62 17.27
C ASN A 560 3.49 33.09 16.16
N HIS A 561 3.50 34.39 15.88
CA HIS A 561 4.31 34.98 14.83
C HIS A 561 5.75 35.17 15.34
N SER A 562 6.73 34.55 14.68
CA SER A 562 8.15 34.87 14.91
C SER A 562 8.45 36.27 14.39
N THR A 563 9.13 37.09 15.18
CA THR A 563 9.50 38.47 14.83
C THR A 563 10.64 38.52 13.80
N LYS A 564 11.48 37.47 13.71
CA LYS A 564 12.64 37.39 12.80
C LYS A 564 12.28 37.47 11.31
N ALA A 565 11.07 37.08 10.93
CA ALA A 565 10.62 37.13 9.52
C ALA A 565 10.26 38.54 9.03
N ASN A 566 9.96 39.49 9.94
CA ASN A 566 9.46 40.83 9.60
C ASN A 566 10.54 41.89 9.42
N GLU A 567 11.82 41.55 9.57
CA GLU A 567 12.91 42.54 9.66
C GLU A 567 13.67 42.78 8.33
N ARG A 568 13.41 42.02 7.25
CA ARG A 568 14.24 42.05 6.03
C ARG A 568 13.45 42.02 4.73
N GLU A 569 13.91 42.78 3.74
CA GLU A 569 13.23 42.95 2.45
C GLU A 569 13.29 41.70 1.54
N SER A 570 14.31 40.85 1.69
CA SER A 570 14.56 39.62 0.90
C SER A 570 14.13 38.33 1.61
N THR A 571 13.19 38.44 2.56
CA THR A 571 12.72 37.33 3.39
C THR A 571 11.26 37.02 3.13
N PHE A 572 10.95 35.74 2.94
CA PHE A 572 9.60 35.23 2.97
C PHE A 572 9.28 34.54 4.29
N ARG A 573 8.03 34.64 4.71
CA ARG A 573 7.50 33.87 5.85
C ARG A 573 7.27 32.42 5.43
N VAL A 574 7.70 31.49 6.27
CA VAL A 574 7.47 30.04 6.10
C VAL A 574 6.46 29.57 7.14
N VAL A 575 5.45 28.81 6.71
CA VAL A 575 4.45 28.20 7.60
C VAL A 575 4.29 26.72 7.29
N ASP A 576 3.94 25.93 8.31
CA ASP A 576 3.50 24.56 8.10
C ASP A 576 2.12 24.56 7.42
N LYS A 577 1.90 23.70 6.42
CA LYS A 577 0.65 23.66 5.64
C LYS A 577 -0.61 23.45 6.49
N TYR A 578 -0.51 22.71 7.59
CA TYR A 578 -1.64 22.46 8.51
C TYR A 578 -1.63 23.37 9.73
N SER A 579 -0.77 24.38 9.71
CA SER A 579 -0.65 25.36 10.76
C SER A 579 -1.89 26.26 10.83
N PRO A 580 -2.33 26.69 12.03
CA PRO A 580 -3.22 27.83 12.16
C PRO A 580 -2.63 29.13 11.56
N CYS A 581 -1.31 29.19 11.29
CA CYS A 581 -0.65 30.35 10.68
C CYS A 581 -0.90 30.52 9.17
N PHE A 582 -1.39 29.49 8.47
CA PHE A 582 -1.68 29.57 7.03
C PHE A 582 -3.13 30.00 6.77
N GLN A 583 -4.10 29.31 7.38
CA GLN A 583 -5.52 29.65 7.30
C GLN A 583 -6.25 29.38 8.63
N PRO A 584 -6.33 30.38 9.54
CA PRO A 584 -6.90 30.20 10.87
C PRO A 584 -8.37 29.76 10.87
N SER A 585 -9.13 30.09 9.82
CA SER A 585 -10.57 29.81 9.69
C SER A 585 -10.89 28.38 9.23
N LEU A 586 -9.89 27.60 8.82
CA LEU A 586 -10.02 26.22 8.38
C LEU A 586 -9.28 25.31 9.36
N HIS A 587 -9.92 24.97 10.50
CA HIS A 587 -9.40 23.91 11.37
C HIS A 587 -9.39 22.58 10.61
N ARG A 588 -8.19 22.05 10.34
CA ARG A 588 -8.02 20.79 9.61
C ARG A 588 -7.13 19.84 10.38
N SER A 589 -7.49 18.56 10.31
CA SER A 589 -6.66 17.49 10.82
C SER A 589 -5.47 17.29 9.88
N PRO A 590 -4.24 17.15 10.42
CA PRO A 590 -3.09 16.75 9.61
C PRO A 590 -3.31 15.35 9.01
N PRO A 591 -2.57 15.00 7.94
CA PRO A 591 -2.66 13.71 7.27
C PRO A 591 -2.28 12.59 8.23
N SER A 592 -2.81 11.39 7.96
CA SER A 592 -2.44 10.22 8.75
C SER A 592 -0.95 9.90 8.57
N LEU A 593 -0.32 9.31 9.59
CA LEU A 593 1.09 8.92 9.49
C LEU A 593 1.34 7.96 8.30
N THR A 594 0.36 7.12 7.98
CA THR A 594 0.38 6.23 6.81
C THR A 594 0.43 6.99 5.49
N ASP A 595 -0.32 8.09 5.35
CA ASP A 595 -0.31 8.92 4.15
C ASP A 595 1.01 9.65 3.97
N ILE A 596 1.57 10.18 5.07
CA ILE A 596 2.88 10.82 5.08
C ILE A 596 3.94 9.81 4.59
N ILE A 597 4.01 8.60 5.16
CA ILE A 597 4.99 7.57 4.77
C ILE A 597 4.87 7.22 3.29
N ARG A 598 3.64 7.04 2.81
CA ARG A 598 3.37 6.64 1.44
C ARG A 598 3.87 7.69 0.45
N SER A 599 3.55 8.96 0.69
CA SER A 599 4.00 10.06 -0.16
C SER A 599 5.51 10.25 -0.09
N ASP A 600 6.07 10.22 1.12
CA ASP A 600 7.50 10.41 1.34
C ASP A 600 8.32 9.33 0.61
N ARG A 601 7.93 8.07 0.73
CA ARG A 601 8.55 6.95 0.00
C ARG A 601 8.52 7.12 -1.52
N ALA A 602 7.43 7.65 -2.07
CA ALA A 602 7.32 7.91 -3.51
C ALA A 602 8.31 9.01 -3.95
N ARG A 603 8.47 10.06 -3.13
CA ARG A 603 9.49 11.10 -3.35
C ARG A 603 10.90 10.51 -3.33
N ILE A 604 11.24 9.71 -2.33
CA ILE A 604 12.55 9.04 -2.22
C ILE A 604 12.87 8.20 -3.46
N TYR A 605 11.94 7.36 -3.92
CA TYR A 605 12.14 6.56 -5.12
C TYR A 605 12.38 7.40 -6.38
N SER A 606 11.77 8.58 -6.47
CA SER A 606 12.01 9.46 -7.62
C SER A 606 13.38 10.13 -7.58
N ILE A 607 13.88 10.48 -6.39
CA ILE A 607 15.23 11.01 -6.22
C ILE A 607 16.24 9.94 -6.67
N GLN A 608 16.08 8.71 -6.18
CA GLN A 608 16.92 7.58 -6.59
C GLN A 608 16.89 7.33 -8.11
N ALA A 609 15.70 7.31 -8.72
CA ALA A 609 15.54 7.09 -10.15
C ALA A 609 16.18 8.18 -11.02
N ARG A 610 16.34 9.40 -10.50
CA ARG A 610 17.05 10.48 -11.19
C ARG A 610 18.56 10.37 -11.03
N LEU A 611 19.05 10.00 -9.84
CA LEU A 611 20.48 9.79 -9.60
C LEU A 611 21.04 8.62 -10.42
N SER A 612 20.27 7.53 -10.60
CA SER A 612 20.72 6.35 -11.36
C SER A 612 20.84 6.59 -12.87
N LYS A 613 20.19 7.61 -13.43
CA LYS A 613 20.25 7.94 -14.86
C LYS A 613 21.53 8.69 -15.28
N ASP A 614 22.30 9.24 -14.33
CA ASP A 614 23.48 10.06 -14.63
C ASP A 614 24.82 9.26 -14.60
N SER A 615 24.79 7.97 -14.24
CA SER A 615 26.01 7.14 -14.06
C SER A 615 26.55 6.44 -15.31
N GLY A 616 26.06 6.78 -16.51
CA GLY A 616 26.77 6.48 -17.77
C GLY A 616 26.09 5.50 -18.74
N ARG A 617 25.27 6.06 -19.63
CA ARG A 617 25.19 5.71 -21.06
C ARG A 617 24.27 6.72 -21.74
N ARG A 618 24.84 7.70 -22.44
CA ARG A 618 24.13 8.45 -23.49
C ARG A 618 24.05 7.53 -24.70
N ASP A 619 23.16 6.55 -24.65
CA ASP A 619 22.63 5.80 -25.78
C ASP A 619 21.71 4.71 -25.23
N LEU A 620 20.40 4.98 -25.29
CA LEU A 620 19.33 4.06 -25.66
C LEU A 620 18.00 4.75 -25.36
N ILE A 621 17.24 4.89 -26.44
CA ILE A 621 15.84 5.29 -26.56
C ILE A 621 15.05 4.94 -25.29
N VAL A 622 14.67 5.96 -24.52
CA VAL A 622 13.55 5.81 -23.58
C VAL A 622 12.29 5.85 -24.45
N GLU A 623 11.82 4.68 -24.86
CA GLU A 623 10.41 4.49 -25.17
C GLU A 623 9.63 4.96 -23.93
N THR A 624 8.87 6.03 -24.10
CA THR A 624 8.12 6.73 -23.07
C THR A 624 6.90 5.96 -22.54
N ASN A 625 6.93 4.62 -22.52
CA ASN A 625 5.77 3.79 -22.16
C ASN A 625 5.92 2.93 -20.89
N SER A 626 7.05 2.94 -20.20
CA SER A 626 7.27 2.08 -19.04
C SER A 626 7.98 2.81 -17.89
N LEU A 627 7.28 3.78 -17.30
CA LEU A 627 7.42 4.20 -15.88
C LEU A 627 6.39 5.30 -15.59
N ARG A 628 5.10 5.03 -15.88
CA ARG A 628 4.03 5.74 -15.18
C ARG A 628 3.88 5.05 -13.83
N ILE A 629 4.54 5.58 -12.81
CA ILE A 629 4.13 5.37 -11.41
C ILE A 629 2.62 5.66 -11.40
N PRO A 630 1.77 4.72 -10.95
CA PRO A 630 0.33 4.90 -11.05
C PRO A 630 -0.06 6.16 -10.29
N VAL A 631 -0.64 7.13 -11.01
CA VAL A 631 -1.45 8.19 -10.41
C VAL A 631 -2.61 7.49 -9.75
N ILE A 632 -2.51 7.32 -8.43
CA ILE A 632 -3.58 6.79 -7.58
C ILE A 632 -4.56 7.95 -7.33
N ASP A 633 -5.86 7.61 -7.34
CA ASP A 633 -7.04 8.46 -7.17
C ASP A 633 -6.87 9.78 -6.40
N GLY A 634 -7.50 10.83 -6.94
CA GLY A 634 -7.49 12.22 -6.49
C GLY A 634 -8.27 12.53 -5.20
N SER A 635 -8.01 11.79 -4.12
CA SER A 635 -8.22 12.30 -2.76
C SER A 635 -7.19 11.72 -1.78
N ALA A 636 -6.51 12.64 -1.08
CA ALA A 636 -5.58 12.42 0.03
C ALA A 636 -4.19 11.84 -0.31
N PHE A 637 -3.26 12.70 -0.73
CA PHE A 637 -1.84 12.54 -0.36
C PHE A 637 -1.25 13.88 0.04
N ASP A 638 -1.76 14.40 1.15
CA ASP A 638 -1.24 15.64 1.68
C ASP A 638 -0.10 15.30 2.67
N THR A 639 1.03 16.00 2.59
CA THR A 639 2.23 15.75 3.43
C THR A 639 2.50 16.92 4.37
N LEU A 640 3.34 16.70 5.40
CA LEU A 640 3.93 17.80 6.18
C LEU A 640 4.87 18.63 5.29
N SER A 641 4.27 19.54 4.52
CA SER A 641 4.93 20.47 3.63
C SER A 641 4.97 21.88 4.24
N TYR A 642 5.99 22.63 3.87
CA TYR A 642 6.16 24.02 4.29
C TYR A 642 5.84 24.95 3.14
N LEU A 643 5.02 25.96 3.42
CA LEU A 643 4.53 26.92 2.44
C LEU A 643 5.23 28.26 2.60
N VAL A 644 5.42 28.92 1.46
CA VAL A 644 5.91 30.29 1.32
C VAL A 644 4.90 31.07 0.51
N THR A 645 4.42 32.21 1.02
CA THR A 645 3.56 33.11 0.25
C THR A 645 4.42 34.09 -0.53
N VAL A 646 4.28 34.06 -1.86
CA VAL A 646 4.99 34.95 -2.79
C VAL A 646 4.00 35.89 -3.48
N GLY A 647 4.43 37.11 -3.80
CA GLY A 647 3.66 37.99 -4.67
C GLY A 647 4.01 37.77 -6.14
N LEU A 648 3.02 37.59 -7.02
CA LEU A 648 3.22 37.41 -8.45
C LEU A 648 2.30 38.34 -9.25
N GLY A 649 2.82 38.98 -10.31
CA GLY A 649 2.03 39.78 -11.23
C GLY A 649 1.94 41.28 -10.91
N THR A 650 1.36 42.02 -11.85
CA THR A 650 1.05 43.46 -11.73
C THR A 650 -0.38 43.74 -12.21
N PRO A 651 -1.38 43.85 -11.31
CA PRO A 651 -1.24 44.00 -9.86
C PRO A 651 -0.82 42.71 -9.14
N LYS A 652 -0.13 42.87 -8.00
CA LYS A 652 0.38 41.76 -7.18
C LYS A 652 -0.76 40.84 -6.72
N LYS A 653 -0.61 39.53 -6.95
CA LYS A 653 -1.41 38.47 -6.36
C LYS A 653 -0.55 37.65 -5.41
N ASP A 654 -1.03 37.41 -4.19
CA ASP A 654 -0.35 36.54 -3.23
C ASP A 654 -0.70 35.07 -3.51
N LEU A 655 0.32 34.22 -3.63
CA LEU A 655 0.20 32.80 -3.96
C LEU A 655 1.09 31.99 -3.00
N SER A 656 0.52 30.96 -2.39
CA SER A 656 1.26 30.13 -1.44
C SER A 656 1.84 28.88 -2.11
N LEU A 657 3.16 28.77 -2.12
CA LEU A 657 3.92 27.73 -2.84
C LEU A 657 4.67 26.83 -1.86
N ILE A 658 4.81 25.55 -2.20
CA ILE A 658 5.62 24.60 -1.43
C ILE A 658 7.12 24.96 -1.54
N LEU A 659 7.82 25.04 -0.42
CA LEU A 659 9.27 25.21 -0.35
C LEU A 659 9.99 23.90 -0.67
N ASP A 660 10.61 23.80 -1.86
CA ASP A 660 11.19 22.54 -2.34
C ASP A 660 12.64 22.69 -2.88
N THR A 661 13.63 22.22 -2.10
CA THR A 661 15.05 22.14 -2.49
C THR A 661 15.37 21.11 -3.57
N GLY A 662 14.48 20.16 -3.82
CA GLY A 662 14.60 19.14 -4.86
C GLY A 662 13.89 19.51 -6.18
N SER A 663 13.12 20.61 -6.20
CA SER A 663 12.43 21.08 -7.41
C SER A 663 13.25 22.09 -8.20
N ARG A 664 13.23 21.93 -9.52
CA ARG A 664 13.98 22.76 -10.48
C ARG A 664 13.32 24.02 -10.98
N LEU A 665 12.01 24.07 -10.82
CA LEU A 665 11.17 25.09 -11.43
C LEU A 665 10.21 25.61 -10.38
N THR A 666 10.11 26.92 -10.30
CA THR A 666 8.99 27.59 -9.64
C THR A 666 7.81 27.62 -10.60
N TRP A 667 6.67 27.10 -10.18
CA TRP A 667 5.44 27.11 -10.99
C TRP A 667 4.20 27.34 -10.14
N THR A 668 3.15 27.84 -10.77
CA THR A 668 1.83 28.03 -10.17
C THR A 668 0.71 27.70 -11.16
N GLN A 669 -0.51 27.44 -10.67
CA GLN A 669 -1.66 27.18 -11.52
C GLN A 669 -2.18 28.49 -12.15
N CYS A 670 -2.35 28.48 -13.47
CA CYS A 670 -2.74 29.64 -14.25
C CYS A 670 -4.06 29.43 -15.00
N GLU A 671 -4.76 30.53 -15.28
CA GLU A 671 -5.85 30.53 -16.25
C GLU A 671 -5.35 30.62 -17.71
N PRO A 672 -6.07 30.00 -18.67
CA PRO A 672 -7.12 29.00 -18.44
C PRO A 672 -6.51 27.67 -17.96
N CYS A 673 -7.09 27.08 -16.91
CA CYS A 673 -6.70 25.75 -16.47
C CYS A 673 -7.66 24.67 -16.96
N ARG A 674 -7.14 23.68 -17.66
CA ARG A 674 -7.90 22.56 -18.22
C ARG A 674 -8.13 21.44 -17.21
N LEU A 675 -7.13 21.20 -16.37
CA LEU A 675 -7.14 20.16 -15.35
C LEU A 675 -6.33 20.67 -14.15
N CYS A 676 -6.99 21.19 -13.12
CA CYS A 676 -6.33 21.74 -11.93
C CYS A 676 -6.95 21.17 -10.65
N TYR A 677 -6.14 21.10 -9.61
CA TYR A 677 -6.62 20.84 -8.26
C TYR A 677 -7.07 22.16 -7.60
N LYS A 678 -7.85 22.04 -6.52
CA LYS A 678 -8.33 23.22 -5.78
C LYS A 678 -7.17 23.84 -4.99
N GLN A 679 -6.97 25.15 -5.17
CA GLN A 679 -6.08 25.97 -4.35
C GLN A 679 -6.89 26.97 -3.51
N SER A 680 -6.24 27.56 -2.50
CA SER A 680 -6.83 28.51 -1.56
C SER A 680 -7.02 29.88 -2.19
N GLU A 681 -5.98 30.39 -2.84
CA GLU A 681 -5.99 31.65 -3.56
C GLU A 681 -6.58 31.46 -4.96
N PRO A 682 -7.12 32.50 -5.64
CA PRO A 682 -7.53 32.40 -7.03
C PRO A 682 -6.38 31.94 -7.96
N LEU A 683 -6.73 31.27 -9.06
CA LEU A 683 -5.76 30.93 -10.11
C LEU A 683 -5.12 32.22 -10.66
N PHE A 684 -3.85 32.13 -11.05
CA PHE A 684 -3.17 33.26 -11.64
C PHE A 684 -3.68 33.51 -13.06
N ASP A 685 -4.42 34.59 -13.27
CA ASP A 685 -4.81 35.02 -14.61
C ASP A 685 -3.67 35.81 -15.26
N ARG A 686 -3.22 35.31 -16.41
CA ARG A 686 -2.14 35.91 -17.19
C ARG A 686 -2.58 37.20 -17.89
N ASP A 687 -3.87 37.30 -18.25
CA ASP A 687 -4.41 38.42 -19.03
C ASP A 687 -4.67 39.64 -18.12
N ASP A 688 -4.79 39.40 -16.81
CA ASP A 688 -4.93 40.43 -15.77
C ASP A 688 -3.60 41.08 -15.35
N SER A 689 -2.45 40.51 -15.74
CA SER A 689 -1.13 40.98 -15.32
C SER A 689 -0.41 41.76 -16.42
N SER A 690 -0.17 43.05 -16.19
CA SER A 690 0.55 43.93 -17.12
C SER A 690 2.04 43.61 -17.29
N SER A 691 2.62 42.78 -16.41
CA SER A 691 4.03 42.35 -16.47
C SER A 691 4.23 40.91 -16.93
N TYR A 692 3.14 40.22 -17.33
CA TYR A 692 3.22 38.87 -17.87
C TYR A 692 3.81 38.88 -19.29
N VAL A 693 4.81 38.02 -19.53
CA VAL A 693 5.41 37.86 -20.87
C VAL A 693 5.53 36.38 -21.21
N SER A 694 4.89 35.99 -22.30
CA SER A 694 5.01 34.63 -22.86
C SER A 694 6.37 34.42 -23.52
N ILE A 695 6.99 33.26 -23.31
CA ILE A 695 8.29 32.94 -23.91
C ILE A 695 8.08 32.17 -25.23
N PRO A 696 8.61 32.65 -26.37
CA PRO A 696 8.62 31.90 -27.62
C PRO A 696 9.48 30.63 -27.50
N ARG A 697 9.10 29.58 -28.23
CA ARG A 697 9.86 28.32 -28.24
C ARG A 697 11.32 28.46 -28.71
N THR A 698 11.60 29.47 -29.52
CA THR A 698 12.93 29.79 -30.05
C THR A 698 13.80 30.57 -29.07
N ASP A 699 13.23 31.06 -27.96
CA ASP A 699 14.00 31.75 -26.93
C ASP A 699 14.99 30.77 -26.26
N PRO A 700 16.28 31.12 -26.14
CA PRO A 700 17.28 30.27 -25.50
C PRO A 700 16.90 29.79 -24.09
N VAL A 701 16.16 30.58 -23.32
CA VAL A 701 15.76 30.20 -21.95
C VAL A 701 14.79 29.01 -21.93
N CYS A 702 14.15 28.69 -23.07
CA CYS A 702 13.30 27.51 -23.19
C CYS A 702 14.08 26.20 -22.99
N ALA A 703 15.40 26.21 -23.24
CA ALA A 703 16.26 25.06 -22.99
C ALA A 703 16.31 24.66 -21.50
N TYR A 704 16.04 25.59 -20.58
CA TYR A 704 16.05 25.31 -19.14
C TYR A 704 14.93 24.35 -18.71
N VAL A 705 13.83 24.27 -19.48
CA VAL A 705 12.66 23.46 -19.13
C VAL A 705 12.37 22.30 -20.08
N ARG A 706 13.04 22.28 -21.23
CA ARG A 706 12.75 21.35 -22.34
C ARG A 706 13.56 20.06 -22.24
N ARG A 707 12.96 18.92 -22.60
CA ARG A 707 13.70 17.65 -22.68
C ARG A 707 14.50 17.59 -24.00
N PRO A 708 15.69 16.96 -24.02
CA PRO A 708 16.52 16.85 -25.22
C PRO A 708 15.84 16.16 -26.41
N VAL A 709 14.77 15.39 -26.17
CA VAL A 709 14.10 14.52 -27.15
C VAL A 709 12.68 14.99 -27.49
N ASP A 710 12.25 16.17 -27.04
CA ASP A 710 10.87 16.62 -27.28
C ASP A 710 10.62 16.89 -28.78
N PRO A 711 9.67 16.16 -29.42
CA PRO A 711 9.32 16.40 -30.81
C PRO A 711 8.79 17.82 -31.03
N PRO A 712 8.70 18.31 -32.28
CA PRO A 712 8.12 19.60 -32.57
C PRO A 712 6.64 19.65 -32.11
N SER A 713 6.37 20.19 -30.92
CA SER A 713 5.04 20.68 -30.52
C SER A 713 4.49 21.65 -31.58
N PRO A 714 3.19 21.59 -31.95
CA PRO A 714 2.56 22.56 -32.83
C PRO A 714 2.48 23.98 -32.23
N THR A 715 2.78 24.15 -30.93
CA THR A 715 2.73 25.46 -30.26
C THR A 715 3.99 26.30 -30.51
N LYS A 716 3.81 27.58 -30.85
CA LYS A 716 4.91 28.56 -30.98
C LYS A 716 5.52 28.99 -29.62
N LEU A 717 4.85 28.69 -28.51
CA LEU A 717 5.26 29.04 -27.15
C LEU A 717 6.09 27.93 -26.49
N CYS A 718 6.95 28.32 -25.54
CA CYS A 718 7.75 27.39 -24.75
C CYS A 718 6.87 26.66 -23.73
N SER A 719 6.77 25.33 -23.88
CA SER A 719 6.07 24.47 -22.93
C SER A 719 7.05 23.91 -21.89
N TYR A 720 6.57 23.70 -20.66
CA TYR A 720 7.29 22.92 -19.66
C TYR A 720 6.45 21.73 -19.19
N GLU A 721 7.15 20.70 -18.73
CA GLU A 721 6.59 19.59 -17.98
C GLU A 721 7.50 19.32 -16.78
N VAL A 722 6.90 19.25 -15.60
CA VAL A 722 7.55 18.77 -14.39
C VAL A 722 6.73 17.63 -13.81
N SER A 723 7.41 16.56 -13.42
CA SER A 723 6.81 15.38 -12.80
C SER A 723 7.53 15.09 -11.49
N TYR A 724 6.78 14.78 -10.44
CA TYR A 724 7.27 14.49 -9.10
C TYR A 724 7.12 13.00 -8.76
N GLY A 725 7.77 12.58 -7.68
CA GLY A 725 7.84 11.17 -7.30
C GLY A 725 6.54 10.53 -6.83
N ASP A 726 5.64 11.35 -6.30
CA ASP A 726 4.27 10.98 -5.95
C ASP A 726 3.35 10.78 -7.17
N GLY A 727 3.89 10.92 -8.39
CA GLY A 727 3.14 10.84 -9.63
C GLY A 727 2.46 12.15 -10.02
N SER A 728 2.64 13.23 -9.25
CA SER A 728 2.11 14.53 -9.61
C SER A 728 2.84 15.14 -10.79
N ILE A 729 2.10 15.90 -11.60
CA ILE A 729 2.58 16.47 -12.86
C ILE A 729 2.01 17.88 -12.98
N SER A 730 2.85 18.82 -13.40
CA SER A 730 2.44 20.14 -13.85
C SER A 730 2.94 20.36 -15.29
N VAL A 731 2.01 20.67 -16.18
CA VAL A 731 2.23 20.99 -17.58
C VAL A 731 1.63 22.36 -17.89
N GLY A 732 2.38 23.17 -18.62
CA GLY A 732 1.93 24.50 -19.01
C GLY A 732 2.94 25.24 -19.87
N PHE A 733 2.91 26.56 -19.78
CA PHE A 733 3.79 27.44 -20.54
C PHE A 733 4.85 28.06 -19.63
N PHE A 734 6.08 28.09 -20.10
CA PHE A 734 7.16 28.78 -19.44
C PHE A 734 7.09 30.26 -19.80
N SER A 735 7.08 31.12 -18.79
CA SER A 735 6.78 32.54 -18.93
C SER A 735 7.64 33.39 -18.01
N LYS A 736 7.63 34.71 -18.24
CA LYS A 736 8.24 35.72 -17.37
C LYS A 736 7.15 36.49 -16.64
N GLU A 737 7.41 36.85 -15.39
CA GLU A 737 6.54 37.69 -14.58
C GLU A 737 7.36 38.47 -13.54
N THR A 738 6.73 39.40 -12.81
CA THR A 738 7.30 40.09 -11.66
C THR A 738 7.02 39.30 -10.39
N LEU A 739 8.08 38.83 -9.73
CA LEU A 739 8.01 38.21 -8.40
C LEU A 739 8.28 39.26 -7.33
N THR A 740 7.35 39.47 -6.42
CA THR A 740 7.42 40.44 -5.32
C THR A 740 7.71 39.71 -4.01
N MET A 741 8.82 40.04 -3.37
CA MET A 741 9.21 39.49 -2.05
C MET A 741 8.70 40.36 -0.91
N SER A 742 8.86 41.67 -1.05
CA SER A 742 8.35 42.69 -0.15
C SER A 742 7.94 43.94 -0.94
N ALA A 743 7.43 44.97 -0.27
CA ALA A 743 7.05 46.22 -0.96
C ALA A 743 8.24 46.88 -1.68
N ALA A 744 9.45 46.76 -1.13
CA ALA A 744 10.68 47.32 -1.68
C ALA A 744 11.43 46.35 -2.62
N GLU A 745 11.23 45.04 -2.45
CA GLU A 745 12.02 44.00 -3.13
C GLU A 745 11.21 43.26 -4.20
N LYS A 746 11.60 43.45 -5.47
CA LYS A 746 10.98 42.84 -6.65
C LYS A 746 12.02 42.26 -7.60
N ILE A 747 11.72 41.10 -8.15
CA ILE A 747 12.49 40.44 -9.20
C ILE A 747 11.67 40.54 -10.50
N ASN A 748 12.10 41.43 -11.38
CA ASN A 748 11.46 41.62 -12.68
C ASN A 748 11.88 40.51 -13.64
N SER A 749 11.00 40.15 -14.57
CA SER A 749 11.26 39.09 -15.58
C SER A 749 11.66 37.73 -14.97
N PHE A 750 11.13 37.42 -13.80
CA PHE A 750 11.28 36.12 -13.14
C PHE A 750 10.67 35.02 -14.02
N LEU A 751 11.47 34.01 -14.34
CA LEU A 751 11.07 32.87 -15.13
C LEU A 751 10.30 31.87 -14.25
N PHE A 752 9.11 31.48 -14.67
CA PHE A 752 8.27 30.55 -13.94
C PHE A 752 7.39 29.69 -14.87
N GLY A 753 6.90 28.58 -14.33
CA GLY A 753 5.93 27.73 -15.00
C GLY A 753 4.49 28.22 -14.74
N CYS A 754 3.77 28.56 -15.80
CA CYS A 754 2.36 28.90 -15.75
C CYS A 754 1.53 27.65 -16.13
N GLY A 755 1.16 26.87 -15.12
CA GLY A 755 0.61 25.52 -15.25
C GLY A 755 -0.86 25.52 -15.62
N THR A 756 -1.21 24.87 -16.73
CA THR A 756 -2.58 24.76 -17.24
C THR A 756 -3.19 23.36 -17.07
N GLU A 757 -2.34 22.37 -16.77
CA GLU A 757 -2.70 21.00 -16.48
C GLU A 757 -1.85 20.53 -15.29
N ASN A 758 -2.44 20.54 -14.10
CA ASN A 758 -1.80 20.24 -12.83
C ASN A 758 -2.59 19.12 -12.13
N THR A 759 -1.98 17.96 -12.01
CA THR A 759 -2.56 16.78 -11.37
C THR A 759 -1.64 16.26 -10.29
N GLY A 760 -2.19 15.74 -9.22
CA GLY A 760 -1.41 15.25 -8.11
C GLY A 760 -2.17 15.41 -6.81
N PRO A 761 -1.56 15.03 -5.70
CA PRO A 761 -2.19 15.14 -4.40
C PRO A 761 -2.03 16.53 -3.77
N PHE A 762 -1.81 17.55 -4.62
CA PHE A 762 -1.82 18.93 -4.20
C PHE A 762 -3.23 19.36 -3.78
N ASN A 763 -3.29 20.24 -2.81
CA ASN A 763 -4.52 20.80 -2.29
C ASN A 763 -4.20 22.07 -1.52
N LEU A 764 -4.87 23.18 -1.81
CA LEU A 764 -4.70 24.50 -1.19
C LEU A 764 -3.51 25.32 -1.68
N GLU A 765 -2.30 24.77 -1.80
CA GLU A 765 -1.19 25.53 -2.39
C GLU A 765 -1.43 25.91 -3.85
N ALA A 766 -0.89 27.04 -4.26
CA ALA A 766 -0.94 27.49 -5.64
C ALA A 766 0.12 26.83 -6.54
N GLY A 767 1.10 26.11 -5.97
CA GLY A 767 2.17 25.46 -6.72
C GLY A 767 3.44 25.21 -5.89
N VAL A 768 4.60 25.25 -6.53
CA VAL A 768 5.91 24.89 -5.93
C VAL A 768 6.94 26.00 -6.19
N LEU A 769 7.74 26.34 -5.17
CA LEU A 769 8.91 27.20 -5.25
C LEU A 769 10.17 26.34 -5.37
N GLY A 770 10.80 26.32 -6.54
CA GLY A 770 11.98 25.49 -6.81
C GLY A 770 13.28 26.13 -6.33
N LEU A 771 13.98 25.46 -5.42
CA LEU A 771 15.21 25.93 -4.77
C LEU A 771 16.47 25.12 -5.15
N ASN A 772 16.41 24.27 -6.19
CA ASN A 772 17.56 23.47 -6.59
C ASN A 772 18.66 24.30 -7.31
N GLN A 773 19.67 23.61 -7.84
CA GLN A 773 20.83 24.21 -8.50
C GLN A 773 20.69 24.43 -10.02
N GLU A 774 19.53 24.14 -10.63
CA GLU A 774 19.31 24.24 -12.07
C GLU A 774 18.84 25.64 -12.50
N ASP A 775 19.04 25.98 -13.78
CA ASP A 775 18.90 27.35 -14.32
C ASP A 775 17.52 28.00 -14.13
N ALA A 776 16.46 27.20 -14.04
CA ALA A 776 15.09 27.68 -13.84
C ALA A 776 14.74 27.95 -12.37
N SER A 777 15.61 27.63 -11.40
CA SER A 777 15.33 27.85 -9.98
C SER A 777 15.49 29.32 -9.58
N ILE A 778 14.79 29.76 -8.53
CA ILE A 778 14.94 31.13 -8.03
C ILE A 778 16.37 31.40 -7.52
N VAL A 779 17.06 30.37 -7.03
CA VAL A 779 18.44 30.46 -6.53
C VAL A 779 19.40 30.85 -7.65
N VAL A 780 19.25 30.25 -8.84
CA VAL A 780 20.10 30.56 -9.99
C VAL A 780 19.68 31.86 -10.66
N GLN A 781 18.38 32.11 -10.83
CA GLN A 781 17.87 33.33 -11.45
C GLN A 781 18.27 34.61 -10.68
N THR A 782 18.34 34.53 -9.35
CA THR A 782 18.69 35.68 -8.50
C THR A 782 20.17 35.72 -8.11
N ALA A 783 21.01 34.88 -8.72
CA ALA A 783 22.42 34.72 -8.39
C ALA A 783 23.22 36.03 -8.40
N GLN A 784 22.95 36.95 -9.34
CA GLN A 784 23.68 38.22 -9.41
C GLN A 784 23.45 39.09 -8.17
N LYS A 785 22.21 39.08 -7.66
CA LYS A 785 21.77 39.89 -6.52
C LYS A 785 22.13 39.21 -5.20
N TYR A 786 21.80 37.93 -5.05
CA TYR A 786 21.92 37.19 -3.79
C TYR A 786 23.10 36.22 -3.73
N LYS A 787 23.98 36.25 -4.73
CA LYS A 787 25.23 35.47 -4.78
C LYS A 787 25.05 33.95 -4.69
N LYS A 788 23.87 33.43 -5.10
CA LYS A 788 23.46 32.03 -4.90
C LYS A 788 23.49 31.57 -3.44
N ILE A 789 23.18 32.50 -2.53
CA ILE A 789 23.07 32.22 -1.10
C ILE A 789 21.60 32.34 -0.72
N PHE A 790 21.08 31.33 -0.04
CA PHE A 790 19.80 31.40 0.62
C PHE A 790 19.85 30.61 1.92
N SER A 791 18.94 30.90 2.83
CA SER A 791 18.78 30.11 4.05
C SER A 791 17.32 30.01 4.44
N TYR A 792 16.98 28.96 5.16
CA TYR A 792 15.66 28.86 5.77
C TYR A 792 15.74 28.33 7.18
N CYS A 793 14.70 28.62 7.93
CA CYS A 793 14.47 28.06 9.25
C CYS A 793 13.03 27.56 9.31
N LEU A 794 12.86 26.24 9.44
CA LEU A 794 11.53 25.64 9.48
C LEU A 794 10.90 25.80 10.87
N PRO A 795 9.59 26.13 10.96
CA PRO A 795 8.89 26.41 12.22
C PRO A 795 9.17 25.42 13.37
N SER A 796 9.38 25.95 14.58
CA SER A 796 9.69 25.17 15.79
C SER A 796 8.51 24.37 16.34
N SER A 797 7.31 24.86 16.09
CA SER A 797 6.03 24.18 16.27
C SER A 797 5.15 24.43 15.05
N THR A 798 4.13 23.61 14.87
CA THR A 798 3.07 23.82 13.87
C THR A 798 2.28 25.09 14.13
N SER A 799 2.44 25.75 15.27
CA SER A 799 1.80 27.02 15.62
C SER A 799 2.75 28.21 15.54
N SER A 800 3.95 28.01 15.02
CA SER A 800 4.96 29.05 14.86
C SER A 800 5.24 29.30 13.38
N THR A 801 6.00 30.36 13.10
CA THR A 801 6.41 30.72 11.76
C THR A 801 7.91 30.60 11.64
N GLY A 802 8.37 30.22 10.45
CA GLY A 802 9.76 30.25 10.05
C GLY A 802 10.01 31.33 9.01
N HIS A 803 11.16 31.24 8.36
CA HIS A 803 11.56 32.17 7.30
C HIS A 803 12.39 31.48 6.22
N LEU A 804 12.37 32.08 5.03
CA LEU A 804 13.23 31.79 3.88
C LEU A 804 13.85 33.12 3.44
N THR A 805 15.17 33.24 3.51
CA THR A 805 15.90 34.48 3.22
C THR A 805 16.86 34.25 2.05
N PHE A 806 16.90 35.21 1.12
CA PHE A 806 17.89 35.22 0.04
C PHE A 806 18.99 36.25 0.31
N GLY A 807 20.23 35.86 0.01
CA GLY A 807 21.45 36.62 0.28
C GLY A 807 22.10 36.25 1.61
N SER A 808 23.28 36.83 1.86
CA SER A 808 24.01 36.66 3.12
C SER A 808 23.30 37.38 4.26
N GLN A 809 23.14 36.71 5.40
CA GLN A 809 22.62 37.35 6.61
C GLN A 809 23.71 38.20 7.27
N THR A 810 23.38 39.44 7.61
CA THR A 810 24.24 40.34 8.39
C THR A 810 23.49 40.87 9.62
N PRO A 811 23.97 40.58 10.85
CA PRO A 811 25.03 39.62 11.16
C PRO A 811 24.59 38.19 10.81
N ALA A 812 25.56 37.33 10.51
CA ALA A 812 25.29 35.91 10.34
C ALA A 812 24.82 35.31 11.68
N PRO A 813 23.92 34.31 11.68
CA PRO A 813 23.60 33.56 12.89
C PRO A 813 24.86 33.11 13.63
N ALA A 814 24.86 33.23 14.96
CA ALA A 814 25.94 32.70 15.79
C ALA A 814 26.03 31.18 15.61
N ASP A 815 27.24 30.63 15.70
CA ASP A 815 27.52 29.18 15.74
C ASP A 815 27.14 28.37 14.49
N ILE A 816 27.11 28.98 13.29
CA ILE A 816 26.95 28.22 12.04
C ILE A 816 28.14 27.29 11.82
N LYS A 817 27.85 26.00 11.66
CA LYS A 817 28.81 24.98 11.25
C LYS A 817 28.62 24.65 9.77
N TYR A 818 29.64 24.87 8.95
CA TYR A 818 29.60 24.59 7.52
C TYR A 818 30.22 23.24 7.19
N THR A 819 29.56 22.49 6.32
CA THR A 819 30.13 21.33 5.64
C THR A 819 30.08 21.50 4.12
N LYS A 820 30.97 20.83 3.40
CA LYS A 820 31.07 20.92 1.94
C LYS A 820 29.86 20.29 1.23
N LEU A 821 29.39 20.97 0.18
CA LEU A 821 28.53 20.37 -0.83
C LEU A 821 29.37 19.47 -1.73
N VAL A 822 28.91 18.26 -1.97
CA VAL A 822 29.57 17.33 -2.90
C VAL A 822 29.31 17.83 -4.32
N ALA A 823 30.37 18.30 -4.98
CA ALA A 823 30.35 18.81 -6.35
C ALA A 823 30.32 17.65 -7.36
N GLU A 824 29.26 16.85 -7.35
CA GLU A 824 28.97 15.90 -8.43
C GLU A 824 27.78 16.39 -9.25
N LYS A 825 27.64 15.88 -10.48
CA LYS A 825 26.55 16.16 -11.43
C LYS A 825 25.23 15.65 -10.87
N SER A 826 24.72 16.30 -9.83
CA SER A 826 23.43 16.01 -9.24
C SER A 826 22.67 17.32 -9.14
N PRO A 827 21.40 17.35 -9.56
CA PRO A 827 20.55 18.53 -9.36
C PRO A 827 20.19 18.74 -7.87
N TYR A 828 20.54 17.78 -7.00
CA TYR A 828 20.28 17.81 -5.56
C TYR A 828 21.47 18.33 -4.75
N TYR A 829 21.23 18.77 -3.53
CA TYR A 829 22.29 19.16 -2.59
C TYR A 829 22.85 17.93 -1.88
N GLY A 830 24.01 17.45 -2.34
CA GLY A 830 24.74 16.32 -1.78
C GLY A 830 25.71 16.71 -0.66
N LEU A 831 25.85 15.84 0.35
CA LEU A 831 26.69 15.98 1.53
C LEU A 831 27.46 14.66 1.78
N ASP A 832 28.70 14.77 2.25
CA ASP A 832 29.54 13.62 2.62
C ASP A 832 29.32 13.23 4.09
N LEU A 833 28.18 12.61 4.39
CA LEU A 833 27.94 12.00 5.71
C LEU A 833 28.84 10.77 5.88
N ILE A 834 29.45 10.61 7.06
CA ILE A 834 30.34 9.48 7.40
C ILE A 834 29.94 8.80 8.71
N GLY A 835 28.91 9.31 9.40
CA GLY A 835 28.42 8.70 10.62
C GLY A 835 27.26 9.44 11.25
N ILE A 836 26.61 8.73 12.17
CA ILE A 836 25.56 9.25 13.03
C ILE A 836 25.96 8.95 14.48
N GLY A 837 25.68 9.89 15.38
CA GLY A 837 25.93 9.73 16.81
C GLY A 837 24.70 9.95 17.64
N LEU A 838 24.78 9.46 18.87
CA LEU A 838 23.70 9.43 19.84
C LEU A 838 24.26 9.75 21.23
N GLY A 839 23.74 10.79 21.88
CA GLY A 839 24.17 11.19 23.22
C GLY A 839 25.62 11.69 23.32
N GLY A 840 26.15 12.25 22.22
CA GLY A 840 27.55 12.71 22.13
C GLY A 840 28.53 11.69 21.54
N THR A 841 28.12 10.43 21.38
CA THR A 841 28.99 9.34 20.90
C THR A 841 28.67 8.96 19.45
N LYS A 842 29.67 8.96 18.56
CA LYS A 842 29.54 8.42 17.19
C LYS A 842 29.29 6.92 17.26
N LEU A 843 28.26 6.42 16.58
CA LEU A 843 27.98 4.98 16.53
C LEU A 843 29.02 4.27 15.66
N ASP A 844 29.35 3.03 16.03
CA ASP A 844 30.29 2.17 15.28
C ASP A 844 29.62 1.65 13.99
N ILE A 845 29.66 2.48 12.95
CA ILE A 845 29.11 2.22 11.62
C ILE A 845 30.19 2.60 10.61
N SER A 846 30.54 1.66 9.72
CA SER A 846 31.53 1.92 8.68
C SER A 846 31.15 3.12 7.82
N GLU A 847 32.09 4.04 7.59
CA GLU A 847 31.89 5.24 6.76
C GLU A 847 31.52 4.88 5.31
N SER A 848 31.93 3.70 4.85
CA SER A 848 31.58 3.15 3.53
C SER A 848 30.07 2.96 3.34
N ILE A 849 29.29 2.88 4.42
CA ILE A 849 27.83 2.72 4.39
C ILE A 849 27.15 4.01 3.93
N PHE A 850 27.74 5.18 4.19
CA PHE A 850 27.15 6.49 3.91
C PHE A 850 27.65 7.13 2.61
N THR A 851 28.77 6.66 2.05
CA THR A 851 29.60 7.39 1.08
C THR A 851 29.34 7.05 -0.40
N THR A 852 28.38 6.19 -0.75
CA THR A 852 28.06 5.91 -2.16
C THR A 852 26.59 5.51 -2.33
N PRO A 853 25.69 6.38 -2.83
CA PRO A 853 25.88 7.60 -3.63
C PRO A 853 25.91 8.92 -2.82
N GLY A 854 26.27 8.86 -1.53
CA GLY A 854 26.35 10.03 -0.65
C GLY A 854 25.04 10.29 0.12
N THR A 855 24.90 11.49 0.69
CA THR A 855 23.71 11.94 1.43
C THR A 855 23.06 13.15 0.78
N ILE A 856 21.75 13.16 0.61
CA ILE A 856 21.02 14.34 0.09
C ILE A 856 20.30 15.03 1.24
N ILE A 857 20.35 16.35 1.30
CA ILE A 857 19.49 17.15 2.18
C ILE A 857 18.29 17.67 1.37
N ASP A 858 17.08 17.38 1.84
CA ASP A 858 15.85 17.69 1.11
C ASP A 858 14.74 18.25 2.01
N SER A 859 14.20 19.42 1.67
CA SER A 859 13.06 20.05 2.36
C SER A 859 11.72 19.43 2.00
N GLY A 860 11.63 18.74 0.85
CA GLY A 860 10.40 18.09 0.40
C GLY A 860 10.21 16.67 0.95
N ALA A 861 11.26 16.03 1.46
CA ALA A 861 11.17 14.77 2.18
C ALA A 861 10.84 15.03 3.66
N VAL A 862 9.97 14.23 4.27
CA VAL A 862 9.57 14.39 5.68
C VAL A 862 10.53 13.64 6.60
N PHE A 863 10.73 12.34 6.35
CA PHE A 863 11.57 11.49 7.17
C PHE A 863 13.05 11.56 6.76
N THR A 864 13.94 11.29 7.71
CA THR A 864 15.34 11.00 7.40
C THR A 864 15.47 9.52 7.05
N TYR A 865 16.01 9.21 5.89
CA TYR A 865 16.24 7.84 5.46
C TYR A 865 17.72 7.47 5.56
N LEU A 866 17.97 6.33 6.20
CA LEU A 866 19.32 5.78 6.38
C LEU A 866 19.43 4.41 5.70
N PRO A 867 20.62 4.03 5.19
CA PRO A 867 20.90 2.69 4.70
C PRO A 867 20.53 1.64 5.75
N PRO A 868 20.10 0.42 5.36
CA PRO A 868 19.54 -0.56 6.30
C PRO A 868 20.41 -0.81 7.53
N VAL A 869 21.71 -1.04 7.34
CA VAL A 869 22.68 -1.27 8.43
C VAL A 869 22.81 -0.06 9.35
N ALA A 870 22.92 1.14 8.78
CA ALA A 870 23.02 2.36 9.56
C ALA A 870 21.72 2.63 10.35
N TYR A 871 20.56 2.41 9.73
CA TYR A 871 19.26 2.55 10.39
C TYR A 871 19.10 1.56 11.54
N THR A 872 19.40 0.27 11.35
CA THR A 872 19.22 -0.74 12.40
C THR A 872 20.11 -0.44 13.60
N THR A 873 21.39 -0.13 13.38
CA THR A 873 22.33 0.21 14.45
C THR A 873 21.88 1.47 15.20
N PHE A 874 21.46 2.50 14.47
CA PHE A 874 20.95 3.74 15.06
C PHE A 874 19.64 3.51 15.85
N ARG A 875 18.67 2.81 15.26
CA ARG A 875 17.37 2.48 15.86
C ARG A 875 17.54 1.75 17.19
N ASP A 876 18.42 0.75 17.22
CA ASP A 876 18.61 -0.09 18.40
C ASP A 876 19.31 0.70 19.51
N ALA A 877 20.35 1.48 19.18
CA ALA A 877 20.99 2.39 20.13
C ALA A 877 20.01 3.45 20.68
N PHE A 878 19.17 4.04 19.82
CA PHE A 878 18.14 4.99 20.21
C PHE A 878 17.13 4.37 21.18
N ARG A 879 16.65 3.14 20.89
CA ARG A 879 15.70 2.42 21.75
C ARG A 879 16.25 2.14 23.14
N VAL A 880 17.54 1.80 23.25
CA VAL A 880 18.20 1.60 24.54
C VAL A 880 18.19 2.88 25.37
N LYS A 881 18.54 4.03 24.78
CA LYS A 881 18.52 5.33 25.48
C LYS A 881 17.11 5.82 25.82
N MET A 882 16.09 5.33 25.12
CA MET A 882 14.68 5.68 25.33
C MET A 882 13.91 4.63 26.15
N SER A 883 14.61 3.68 26.79
CA SER A 883 14.00 2.56 27.55
C SER A 883 13.12 2.99 28.72
N ALA A 884 13.27 4.23 29.21
CA ALA A 884 12.41 4.82 30.23
C ALA A 884 10.96 5.07 29.75
N TYR A 885 10.71 5.03 28.43
CA TYR A 885 9.39 5.30 27.85
C TYR A 885 8.78 4.04 27.22
N PRO A 886 7.47 3.78 27.41
CA PRO A 886 6.81 2.61 26.83
C PRO A 886 6.89 2.60 25.30
N LEU A 887 7.56 1.58 24.75
CA LEU A 887 7.59 1.31 23.31
C LEU A 887 6.25 0.68 22.87
N ILE A 888 5.66 1.21 21.81
CA ILE A 888 4.38 0.74 21.25
C ILE A 888 4.52 0.38 19.77
N PRO A 889 3.65 -0.51 19.24
CA PRO A 889 3.62 -0.81 17.81
C PRO A 889 3.29 0.44 16.98
N GLY A 890 4.06 0.68 15.92
CA GLY A 890 3.72 1.72 14.95
C GLY A 890 2.53 1.32 14.06
N PRO A 891 1.89 2.29 13.37
CA PRO A 891 0.71 2.05 12.55
C PRO A 891 0.98 1.24 11.28
N THR A 892 2.26 1.10 10.88
CA THR A 892 2.69 0.30 9.73
C THR A 892 4.01 -0.39 10.07
N ALA A 893 4.34 -1.48 9.38
CA ALA A 893 5.62 -2.16 9.52
C ALA A 893 6.85 -1.28 9.15
N ALA A 894 6.63 -0.14 8.50
CA ALA A 894 7.70 0.79 8.12
C ALA A 894 8.16 1.69 9.27
N ILE A 895 7.30 1.92 10.28
CA ILE A 895 7.64 2.68 11.47
C ILE A 895 7.64 1.73 12.66
N GLU A 896 8.84 1.29 13.01
CA GLU A 896 9.02 0.26 14.03
C GLU A 896 9.22 0.86 15.43
N THR A 897 9.53 2.16 15.55
CA THR A 897 9.92 2.81 16.82
C THR A 897 8.96 3.94 17.15
N CYS A 898 7.98 3.65 18.02
CA CYS A 898 7.02 4.62 18.56
C CYS A 898 6.90 4.47 20.07
N TYR A 899 6.56 5.57 20.74
CA TYR A 899 6.44 5.65 22.19
C TYR A 899 5.10 6.25 22.61
N ASP A 900 4.61 5.79 23.76
CA ASP A 900 3.50 6.40 24.48
C ASP A 900 4.03 7.33 25.57
N PHE A 901 3.78 8.63 25.40
CA PHE A 901 4.15 9.69 26.35
C PHE A 901 2.96 10.19 27.17
N SER A 902 1.78 9.56 27.09
CA SER A 902 0.57 10.01 27.80
C SER A 902 0.71 10.10 29.32
N LYS A 903 1.64 9.33 29.90
CA LYS A 903 1.95 9.33 31.34
C LYS A 903 3.12 10.24 31.72
N SER A 904 3.70 10.96 30.77
CA SER A 904 4.87 11.82 30.98
C SER A 904 4.51 13.29 30.73
N THR A 905 4.97 14.19 31.61
CA THR A 905 4.85 15.64 31.39
C THR A 905 5.99 16.19 30.55
N SER A 906 7.19 15.64 30.72
CA SER A 906 8.39 15.94 29.96
C SER A 906 9.03 14.66 29.44
N VAL A 907 9.73 14.79 28.31
CA VAL A 907 10.47 13.69 27.68
C VAL A 907 11.90 14.15 27.46
N THR A 908 12.83 13.26 27.78
CA THR A 908 14.27 13.43 27.59
C THR A 908 14.70 12.50 26.47
N VAL A 909 15.14 13.07 25.35
CA VAL A 909 15.67 12.31 24.21
C VAL A 909 17.18 12.48 24.13
N PRO A 910 17.93 11.48 23.65
CA PRO A 910 19.35 11.66 23.39
C PRO A 910 19.57 12.66 22.26
N GLU A 911 20.65 13.44 22.33
CA GLU A 911 21.08 14.25 21.19
C GLU A 911 21.47 13.35 20.02
N ILE A 912 20.98 13.66 18.82
CA ILE A 912 21.39 13.01 17.57
C ILE A 912 22.36 13.94 16.87
N SER A 913 23.47 13.41 16.36
CA SER A 913 24.47 14.18 15.62
C SER A 913 24.82 13.55 14.29
N PHE A 914 25.01 14.37 13.26
CA PHE A 914 25.57 13.95 11.98
C PHE A 914 27.06 14.30 11.89
N PHE A 915 27.87 13.34 11.45
CA PHE A 915 29.30 13.48 11.27
C PHE A 915 29.62 13.54 9.79
N PHE A 916 30.23 14.63 9.34
CA PHE A 916 30.61 14.85 7.95
C PHE A 916 32.12 14.63 7.73
N LYS A 917 32.48 14.27 6.51
CA LYS A 917 33.85 13.90 6.12
C LYS A 917 34.90 14.98 6.35
N ASP A 918 34.50 16.25 6.35
CA ASP A 918 35.37 17.40 6.62
C ASP A 918 35.61 17.66 8.12
N GLY A 919 35.13 16.76 9.00
CA GLY A 919 35.25 16.88 10.45
C GLY A 919 34.11 17.68 11.09
N THR A 920 33.17 18.20 10.31
CA THR A 920 32.02 18.94 10.83
C THR A 920 31.06 17.98 11.55
N VAL A 921 30.65 18.36 12.77
CA VAL A 921 29.64 17.63 13.54
C VAL A 921 28.46 18.53 13.84
N VAL A 922 27.28 18.13 13.40
CA VAL A 922 26.03 18.88 13.54
C VAL A 922 25.07 18.12 14.45
N GLY A 923 24.88 18.66 15.65
CA GLY A 923 23.87 18.22 16.60
C GLY A 923 22.49 18.72 16.23
N MET A 924 21.48 17.88 16.38
CA MET A 924 20.11 18.19 16.01
C MET A 924 19.26 18.43 17.26
N PRO A 925 18.35 19.43 17.24
CA PRO A 925 17.41 19.62 18.34
C PRO A 925 16.58 18.36 18.59
N GLY A 926 16.57 17.87 19.83
CA GLY A 926 15.98 16.56 20.15
C GLY A 926 14.52 16.42 19.74
N LYS A 927 13.72 17.47 19.86
CA LYS A 927 12.30 17.50 19.44
C LYS A 927 12.11 17.22 17.95
N SER A 928 13.07 17.62 17.13
CA SER A 928 13.07 17.44 15.68
C SER A 928 13.32 15.98 15.27
N SER A 929 13.74 15.11 16.20
CA SER A 929 13.88 13.67 15.96
C SER A 929 12.56 12.90 16.01
N LEU A 930 11.48 13.49 16.51
CA LEU A 930 10.21 12.81 16.78
C LEU A 930 9.03 13.41 15.99
N ILE A 931 8.23 12.54 15.40
CA ILE A 931 6.95 12.88 14.75
C ILE A 931 5.82 12.49 15.71
N ALA A 932 5.20 13.50 16.32
CA ALA A 932 4.12 13.33 17.27
C ALA A 932 2.77 13.50 16.57
N TYR A 933 1.90 12.49 16.66
CA TYR A 933 0.52 12.58 16.21
C TYR A 933 -0.41 12.93 17.37
N ASN A 934 -0.22 12.26 18.49
CA ASN A 934 -0.81 12.58 19.80
C ASN A 934 0.12 12.08 20.91
N SER A 935 -0.24 12.28 22.18
CA SER A 935 0.59 11.85 23.31
C SER A 935 0.75 10.34 23.43
N THR A 936 -0.19 9.55 22.89
CA THR A 936 -0.11 8.09 22.90
C THR A 936 0.63 7.51 21.71
N LEU A 937 0.89 8.30 20.66
CA LEU A 937 1.56 7.87 19.43
C LEU A 937 2.53 8.95 18.96
N THR A 938 3.77 8.83 19.42
CA THR A 938 4.92 9.63 18.95
C THR A 938 6.02 8.71 18.43
N CYS A 939 6.43 8.89 17.17
CA CYS A 939 7.34 7.98 16.48
C CYS A 939 8.66 8.64 16.10
N LEU A 940 9.71 7.83 15.96
CA LEU A 940 11.01 8.26 15.47
C LEU A 940 10.90 8.77 14.02
N GLY A 941 11.44 9.95 13.74
CA GLY A 941 11.44 10.61 12.42
C GLY A 941 12.48 10.06 11.42
N PHE A 942 12.87 8.80 11.59
CA PHE A 942 13.86 8.11 10.77
C PHE A 942 13.26 6.83 10.18
N GLN A 943 13.67 6.47 8.96
CA GLN A 943 13.26 5.23 8.30
C GLN A 943 14.45 4.52 7.65
N LYS A 944 14.28 3.21 7.43
CA LYS A 944 15.20 2.40 6.62
C LYS A 944 14.89 2.53 5.13
N TYR A 945 15.94 2.51 4.32
CA TYR A 945 15.84 2.19 2.90
C TYR A 945 15.48 0.73 2.64
N LYS A 946 15.12 0.39 1.40
CA LYS A 946 15.00 -1.00 0.95
C LYS A 946 16.38 -1.68 0.91
N ASP A 947 16.41 -2.99 1.06
CA ASP A 947 17.65 -3.75 1.00
C ASP A 947 18.33 -3.60 -0.37
N GLY A 948 19.62 -3.28 -0.37
CA GLY A 948 20.43 -3.00 -1.56
C GLY A 948 20.64 -1.51 -1.87
N ASP A 949 19.82 -0.62 -1.29
CA ASP A 949 19.97 0.82 -1.46
C ASP A 949 21.00 1.42 -0.48
N LYS A 950 21.86 2.31 -0.99
CA LYS A 950 22.98 2.90 -0.24
C LYS A 950 22.91 4.43 -0.08
N GLN A 951 21.85 5.06 -0.58
CA GLN A 951 21.66 6.52 -0.46
C GLN A 951 21.20 6.87 0.96
N SER A 952 21.60 8.03 1.48
CA SER A 952 20.98 8.63 2.66
C SER A 952 20.21 9.90 2.28
N ILE A 953 19.11 10.20 2.97
CA ILE A 953 18.37 11.47 2.82
C ILE A 953 18.11 12.09 4.19
N ILE A 954 18.52 13.35 4.38
CA ILE A 954 18.18 14.17 5.54
C ILE A 954 16.87 14.92 5.21
N GLY A 955 15.77 14.47 5.80
CA GLY A 955 14.45 15.05 5.59
C GLY A 955 14.20 16.33 6.39
N ASN A 956 13.09 17.01 6.12
CA ASN A 956 12.73 18.30 6.70
C ASN A 956 12.45 18.23 8.20
N LYS A 957 12.05 17.07 8.73
CA LYS A 957 11.65 16.95 10.12
C LYS A 957 12.80 17.23 11.07
N VAL A 958 13.98 16.71 10.76
CA VAL A 958 15.21 16.92 11.54
C VAL A 958 15.84 18.29 11.28
N GLN A 959 15.46 18.97 10.19
CA GLN A 959 15.89 20.33 9.86
C GLN A 959 15.09 21.41 10.61
N ARG A 960 14.00 21.05 11.29
CA ARG A 960 13.22 22.00 12.10
C ARG A 960 14.05 22.63 13.19
N THR A 961 13.71 23.88 13.53
CA THR A 961 14.41 24.72 14.50
C THR A 961 15.86 25.07 14.16
N MET A 962 16.36 24.65 13.01
CA MET A 962 17.73 24.88 12.58
C MET A 962 17.74 25.85 11.39
N GLU A 963 18.63 26.85 11.43
CA GLU A 963 18.95 27.61 10.23
C GLU A 963 19.78 26.71 9.32
N VAL A 964 19.28 26.46 8.12
CA VAL A 964 20.01 25.76 7.07
C VAL A 964 20.41 26.78 6.02
N VAL A 965 21.71 27.05 5.91
CA VAL A 965 22.29 28.05 5.01
C VAL A 965 22.90 27.37 3.81
N TYR A 966 22.34 27.58 2.63
CA TYR A 966 22.87 27.10 1.37
C TYR A 966 23.74 28.18 0.74
N ASP A 967 25.06 28.03 0.87
CA ASP A 967 26.04 28.83 0.14
C ASP A 967 26.48 28.03 -1.10
N VAL A 968 25.63 28.06 -2.13
CA VAL A 968 25.79 27.25 -3.34
C VAL A 968 27.01 27.72 -4.14
N ALA A 969 27.28 29.04 -4.17
CA ALA A 969 28.47 29.57 -4.81
C ALA A 969 29.76 29.15 -4.07
N GLY A 970 29.73 29.12 -2.73
CA GLY A 970 30.82 28.65 -1.88
C GLY A 970 30.90 27.12 -1.72
N GLN A 971 30.03 26.36 -2.41
CA GLN A 971 29.93 24.90 -2.34
C GLN A 971 29.87 24.35 -0.90
N ARG A 972 29.01 24.93 -0.06
CA ARG A 972 28.85 24.51 1.34
C ARG A 972 27.45 24.73 1.88
N VAL A 973 27.06 23.92 2.85
CA VAL A 973 25.82 24.08 3.63
C VAL A 973 26.19 24.32 5.08
N GLY A 974 25.59 25.35 5.67
CA GLY A 974 25.74 25.73 7.06
C GLY A 974 24.53 25.31 7.90
N PHE A 975 24.78 24.90 9.13
CA PHE A 975 23.77 24.52 10.10
C PHE A 975 23.94 25.31 11.39
N ALA A 976 22.89 25.98 11.86
CA ALA A 976 22.85 26.60 13.19
C ALA A 976 21.58 26.18 13.95
N PRO A 977 21.69 25.40 15.03
CA PRO A 977 20.53 24.96 15.81
C PRO A 977 19.87 26.13 16.55
N ASN A 978 18.58 26.00 16.84
CA ASN A 978 17.75 26.94 17.61
C ASN A 978 17.66 28.38 17.04
N ALA A 979 17.77 28.52 15.72
CA ALA A 979 17.82 29.83 15.08
C ALA A 979 16.44 30.45 14.74
N CYS A 980 15.34 29.66 14.76
CA CYS A 980 14.02 30.09 14.25
C CYS A 980 13.19 30.94 15.23
N SER A 981 13.58 30.95 16.51
CA SER A 981 12.90 31.67 17.59
C SER A 981 13.70 32.88 18.04
#